data_AF-A0A933BW55-F1
#
_entry.id   AF-A0A933BW55-F1
#
_cell.length_a   1.000
_cell.length_b   1.000
_cell.length_c   1.000
_cell.angle_alpha   90.00
_cell.angle_beta   90.00
_cell.angle_gamma   90.00
#
_symmetry.space_group_name_H-M   'P 1'
#
loop_
_entity.id
_entity.type
_entity.pdbx_description
1 polymer ?
#
loop_
_entity_poly.entity_id
_entity_poly.type
_entity_poly.pdbx_seq_one_letter_code
_entity_poly.pdbx_strand_id
1 'polypeptide(L)'
;MERTRILILGAAGRDFHNFNVIFRGDPSYDVVAFTAQQIPHIADRRYPAELAGPLYPEGIPIFAEERLEALIHDLRVDCCIMAYSDVAHVDVMHLASRANAAGADFRLLGARRTMLRSRLPVVAVCASRTGAGKSPVSRAVAAEFRKVELRVAVLRHPMPYGDLRAQRVQRFASNEDLARHRVTIEEREEYESHLAMGSLVWAGVDYHAILEEAEKEADVIVWDGGNNDTSFLEADLYVTVVDPHRAGHELTYHPGEINLRLADVVIVNKVDTAPPSALLQVEDNVRAVNPRAVVLEAESPIVVDDPALFRGRRVIAIEDGPTLTHGGMSFGAAALAAQRHGATLVDPRPFAVGELKEVYERYRHLDRVLPAIGYGDRQIRDLEATIAAAARAGADAVAIGTPIDLGRLIRIPIPATRVRYSFRLRGGTPLPELLAPVVERARTARRLTRQPARGAPSHPKTEMMRPNERGGATKADARARSEWRSLPNAISLTRFPLAVAFVLVPAAPVRLALITAAAASDWIDGRLARSTGRVTRVGELLDPVADKTFMLAAVGALVLEGYLAAWMLPLLLLRDLGVIVGAGVALARRPHLRLPARAPGKVVTYLQFLATGAILLRPGSARWIVAVVAALGLYALADYARALMGPMRPIDR
;
A
#
# COMPACT_ATOMS: atom_id res chain seq x y z
N MET A 1 34.03 -8.93 -11.71
CA MET A 1 32.75 -9.66 -11.51
C MET A 1 31.88 -9.30 -12.69
N GLU A 2 31.32 -10.29 -13.38
CA GLU A 2 30.43 -10.04 -14.52
C GLU A 2 29.13 -9.42 -13.99
N ARG A 3 28.67 -8.31 -14.59
CA ARG A 3 27.45 -7.61 -14.16
C ARG A 3 26.24 -8.37 -14.67
N THR A 4 25.20 -8.50 -13.85
CA THR A 4 23.92 -9.04 -14.32
C THR A 4 23.24 -8.03 -15.25
N ARG A 5 22.97 -8.45 -16.48
CA ARG A 5 22.39 -7.64 -17.54
C ARG A 5 20.87 -7.66 -17.45
N ILE A 6 20.28 -6.49 -17.26
CA ILE A 6 18.87 -6.32 -16.90
C ILE A 6 18.12 -5.61 -18.02
N LEU A 7 16.98 -6.18 -18.44
CA LEU A 7 15.97 -5.52 -19.26
C LEU A 7 14.76 -5.21 -18.39
N ILE A 8 14.30 -3.95 -18.33
CA ILE A 8 13.11 -3.59 -17.53
C ILE A 8 11.91 -3.38 -18.46
N LEU A 9 10.84 -4.12 -18.22
CA LEU A 9 9.63 -4.10 -19.04
C LEU A 9 8.58 -3.17 -18.42
N GLY A 10 8.23 -2.06 -19.06
CA GLY A 10 7.27 -1.11 -18.49
C GLY A 10 6.74 -0.06 -19.45
N ALA A 11 6.07 0.96 -18.91
CA ALA A 11 5.45 2.04 -19.68
C ALA A 11 5.94 3.41 -19.19
N ALA A 12 7.24 3.56 -18.96
CA ALA A 12 7.89 4.81 -18.54
C ALA A 12 7.32 5.42 -17.24
N GLY A 13 6.99 4.59 -16.26
CA GLY A 13 6.70 5.04 -14.91
C GLY A 13 7.36 4.18 -13.84
N ARG A 14 6.72 3.06 -13.51
CA ARG A 14 7.24 2.09 -12.55
C ARG A 14 8.60 1.53 -12.93
N ASP A 15 8.87 1.33 -14.21
CA ASP A 15 10.17 0.90 -14.74
C ASP A 15 11.28 1.89 -14.39
N PHE A 16 11.09 3.18 -14.65
CA PHE A 16 12.03 4.24 -14.27
C PHE A 16 12.20 4.32 -12.76
N HIS A 17 11.11 4.18 -12.00
CA HIS A 17 11.17 4.15 -10.54
C HIS A 17 11.97 2.95 -10.02
N ASN A 18 11.70 1.75 -10.55
CA ASN A 18 12.42 0.53 -10.18
C ASN A 18 13.90 0.66 -10.51
N PHE A 19 14.24 1.21 -11.68
CA PHE A 19 15.61 1.59 -12.03
C PHE A 19 16.22 2.52 -10.97
N ASN A 20 15.59 3.65 -10.71
CA ASN A 20 16.09 4.70 -9.82
C ASN A 20 16.29 4.24 -8.37
N VAL A 21 15.51 3.27 -7.90
CA VAL A 21 15.52 2.78 -6.51
C VAL A 21 16.38 1.53 -6.33
N ILE A 22 16.37 0.60 -7.28
CA ILE A 22 17.01 -0.72 -7.11
C ILE A 22 18.35 -0.82 -7.83
N PHE A 23 18.45 -0.27 -9.03
CA PHE A 23 19.56 -0.56 -9.95
C PHE A 23 20.50 0.63 -10.13
N ARG A 24 20.00 1.86 -9.97
CA ARG A 24 20.77 3.10 -10.14
C ARG A 24 21.91 3.17 -9.14
N GLY A 25 23.14 3.07 -9.66
CA GLY A 25 24.38 3.17 -8.87
C GLY A 25 24.88 1.85 -8.27
N ASP A 26 24.19 0.72 -8.46
CA ASP A 26 24.71 -0.59 -8.03
C ASP A 26 25.58 -1.19 -9.15
N PRO A 27 26.91 -1.33 -8.93
CA PRO A 27 27.82 -1.81 -9.96
C PRO A 27 27.68 -3.31 -10.27
N SER A 28 26.82 -4.04 -9.53
CA SER A 28 26.52 -5.46 -9.75
C SER A 28 25.56 -5.67 -10.92
N TYR A 29 24.82 -4.63 -11.32
CA TYR A 29 23.82 -4.68 -12.39
C TYR A 29 24.22 -3.78 -13.56
N ASP A 30 23.79 -4.17 -14.75
CA ASP A 30 23.87 -3.38 -15.98
C ASP A 30 22.48 -3.35 -16.62
N VAL A 31 21.74 -2.25 -16.45
CA VAL A 31 20.42 -2.09 -17.08
C VAL A 31 20.63 -1.68 -18.53
N VAL A 32 20.50 -2.65 -19.43
CA VAL A 32 20.88 -2.51 -20.84
C VAL A 32 19.83 -1.80 -21.67
N ALA A 33 18.56 -1.89 -21.28
CA ALA A 33 17.45 -1.20 -21.93
C ALA A 33 16.18 -1.19 -21.07
N PHE A 34 15.24 -0.35 -21.46
CA PHE A 34 13.83 -0.46 -21.13
C PHE A 34 13.04 -0.96 -22.34
N THR A 35 11.93 -1.68 -22.15
CA THR A 35 10.89 -1.77 -23.18
C THR A 35 9.77 -0.79 -22.87
N ALA A 36 9.05 -0.40 -23.90
CA ALA A 36 7.86 0.41 -23.75
C ALA A 36 6.73 -0.07 -24.65
N GLN A 37 5.56 -0.21 -24.05
CA GLN A 37 4.27 -0.38 -24.70
C GLN A 37 3.35 0.77 -24.24
N GLN A 38 2.31 1.10 -25.01
CA GLN A 38 1.25 2.06 -24.66
C GLN A 38 1.55 3.55 -24.90
N ILE A 39 2.77 4.06 -24.74
CA ILE A 39 3.07 5.49 -24.97
C ILE A 39 3.54 5.71 -26.42
N PRO A 40 2.83 6.52 -27.24
CA PRO A 40 3.26 6.82 -28.60
C PRO A 40 4.67 7.44 -28.62
N HIS A 41 5.50 6.98 -29.57
CA HIS A 41 6.84 7.54 -29.86
C HIS A 41 7.88 7.48 -28.73
N ILE A 42 7.64 6.72 -27.65
CA ILE A 42 8.64 6.57 -26.57
C ILE A 42 9.72 5.53 -26.89
N ALA A 43 9.40 4.56 -27.75
CA ALA A 43 10.21 3.39 -28.07
C ALA A 43 11.50 3.68 -28.86
N ASP A 44 11.79 4.94 -29.17
CA ASP A 44 13.03 5.40 -29.82
C ASP A 44 13.78 6.43 -28.95
N ARG A 45 13.35 6.62 -27.69
CA ARG A 45 13.95 7.57 -26.75
C ARG A 45 15.02 6.89 -25.89
N ARG A 46 15.76 7.71 -25.15
CA ARG A 46 16.69 7.28 -24.11
C ARG A 46 16.28 7.84 -22.77
N TYR A 47 16.38 7.03 -21.72
CA TYR A 47 16.43 7.53 -20.35
C TYR A 47 17.73 8.34 -20.18
N PRO A 48 17.70 9.63 -19.84
CA PRO A 48 18.85 10.52 -19.95
C PRO A 48 20.02 10.13 -19.05
N ALA A 49 21.25 10.27 -19.54
CA ALA A 49 22.49 10.00 -18.80
C ALA A 49 22.57 10.76 -17.46
N GLU A 50 22.10 12.00 -17.46
CA GLU A 50 22.09 12.92 -16.30
C GLU A 50 21.16 12.43 -15.19
N LEU A 51 20.17 11.61 -15.53
CA LEU A 51 19.26 10.97 -14.57
C LEU A 51 19.71 9.53 -14.25
N ALA A 52 20.37 8.87 -15.20
CA ALA A 52 20.84 7.50 -15.09
C ALA A 52 22.08 7.36 -14.18
N GLY A 53 22.89 8.42 -14.10
CA GLY A 53 24.08 8.47 -13.25
C GLY A 53 25.33 7.90 -13.92
N PRO A 54 26.46 7.88 -13.20
CA PRO A 54 27.79 7.67 -13.79
C PRO A 54 28.03 6.28 -14.40
N LEU A 55 27.20 5.29 -14.05
CA LEU A 55 27.27 3.95 -14.64
C LEU A 55 26.68 3.89 -16.06
N TYR A 56 25.94 4.91 -16.48
CA TYR A 56 25.20 4.96 -17.75
C TYR A 56 25.45 6.30 -18.49
N PRO A 57 26.69 6.56 -18.94
CA PRO A 57 27.09 7.86 -19.52
C PRO A 57 26.35 8.21 -20.82
N GLU A 58 25.85 7.22 -21.56
CA GLU A 58 25.07 7.40 -22.80
C GLU A 58 23.55 7.36 -22.56
N GLY A 59 23.13 7.31 -21.30
CA GLY A 59 21.76 6.98 -20.93
C GLY A 59 21.39 5.54 -21.28
N ILE A 60 20.12 5.19 -21.07
CA ILE A 60 19.61 3.83 -21.27
C ILE A 60 18.60 3.85 -22.42
N PRO A 61 18.77 3.04 -23.47
CA PRO A 61 17.83 3.00 -24.59
C PRO A 61 16.48 2.44 -24.16
N ILE A 62 15.42 2.94 -24.79
CA ILE A 62 14.05 2.44 -24.67
C ILE A 62 13.72 1.83 -26.03
N PHE A 63 13.15 0.63 -26.05
CA PHE A 63 12.78 -0.08 -27.28
C PHE A 63 11.31 -0.50 -27.25
N ALA A 64 10.77 -0.82 -28.44
CA ALA A 64 9.43 -1.39 -28.57
C ALA A 64 9.39 -2.82 -27.99
N GLU A 65 8.35 -3.15 -27.22
CA GLU A 65 8.23 -4.46 -26.56
C GLU A 65 8.04 -5.63 -27.52
N GLU A 66 7.52 -5.38 -28.72
CA GLU A 66 7.36 -6.42 -29.75
C GLU A 66 8.70 -7.06 -30.14
N ARG A 67 9.83 -6.41 -29.79
CA ARG A 67 11.19 -6.91 -30.01
C ARG A 67 11.76 -7.71 -28.83
N LEU A 68 10.98 -8.03 -27.80
CA LEU A 68 11.45 -8.64 -26.55
C LEU A 68 12.46 -9.78 -26.75
N GLU A 69 12.13 -10.79 -27.54
CA GLU A 69 12.99 -11.96 -27.78
C GLU A 69 14.30 -11.57 -28.48
N ALA A 70 14.22 -10.72 -29.50
CA ALA A 70 15.40 -10.21 -30.19
C ALA A 70 16.29 -9.40 -29.25
N LEU A 71 15.71 -8.53 -28.42
CA LEU A 71 16.44 -7.74 -27.43
C LEU A 71 17.16 -8.61 -26.40
N ILE A 72 16.52 -9.70 -25.94
CA ILE A 72 17.13 -10.64 -25.00
C ILE A 72 18.41 -11.25 -25.61
N HIS A 73 18.36 -11.67 -26.88
CA HIS A 73 19.51 -12.23 -27.57
C HIS A 73 20.57 -11.17 -27.90
N ASP A 74 20.17 -10.08 -28.55
CA ASP A 74 21.07 -9.03 -29.05
C ASP A 74 21.82 -8.33 -27.92
N LEU A 75 21.12 -8.06 -26.80
CA LEU A 75 21.68 -7.38 -25.65
C LEU A 75 22.23 -8.36 -24.59
N ARG A 76 22.13 -9.68 -24.82
CA ARG A 76 22.54 -10.73 -23.87
C ARG A 76 21.95 -10.50 -22.49
N VAL A 77 20.62 -10.41 -22.42
CA VAL A 77 19.90 -10.12 -21.18
C VAL A 77 19.92 -11.36 -20.28
N ASP A 78 20.35 -11.20 -19.03
CA ASP A 78 20.30 -12.26 -18.02
C ASP A 78 18.94 -12.32 -17.34
N CYS A 79 18.30 -11.16 -17.14
CA CYS A 79 17.01 -11.08 -16.45
C CYS A 79 16.12 -9.93 -16.94
N CYS A 80 14.86 -10.26 -17.21
CA CYS A 80 13.77 -9.33 -17.44
C CYS A 80 13.07 -8.99 -16.12
N ILE A 81 12.89 -7.69 -15.86
CA ILE A 81 12.19 -7.15 -14.69
C ILE A 81 10.82 -6.65 -15.12
N MET A 82 9.77 -7.24 -14.55
CA MET A 82 8.41 -6.80 -14.81
C MET A 82 8.07 -5.52 -14.03
N ALA A 83 7.61 -4.50 -14.76
CA ALA A 83 7.27 -3.20 -14.21
C ALA A 83 5.97 -2.61 -14.80
N TYR A 84 5.15 -3.36 -15.54
CA TYR A 84 3.84 -2.88 -15.94
C TYR A 84 2.81 -2.89 -14.80
N SER A 85 1.78 -2.09 -15.00
CA SER A 85 0.56 -2.12 -14.20
C SER A 85 -0.66 -2.30 -15.11
N ASP A 86 -1.77 -2.67 -14.50
CA ASP A 86 -3.09 -2.86 -15.09
C ASP A 86 -3.17 -3.95 -16.18
N VAL A 87 -2.28 -4.93 -16.08
CA VAL A 87 -2.19 -6.10 -16.96
C VAL A 87 -2.77 -7.34 -16.30
N ALA A 88 -3.39 -8.24 -17.07
CA ALA A 88 -3.94 -9.46 -16.50
C ALA A 88 -2.81 -10.37 -16.02
N HIS A 89 -3.03 -11.14 -14.94
CA HIS A 89 -2.02 -12.10 -14.44
C HIS A 89 -1.59 -13.10 -15.50
N VAL A 90 -2.48 -13.48 -16.40
CA VAL A 90 -2.16 -14.35 -17.53
C VAL A 90 -1.16 -13.69 -18.50
N ASP A 91 -1.30 -12.39 -18.76
CA ASP A 91 -0.39 -11.65 -19.64
C ASP A 91 1.00 -11.52 -19.01
N VAL A 92 1.08 -11.30 -17.69
CA VAL A 92 2.34 -11.34 -16.94
C VAL A 92 3.03 -12.69 -17.14
N MET A 93 2.28 -13.80 -17.07
CA MET A 93 2.84 -15.14 -17.25
C MET A 93 3.21 -15.46 -18.70
N HIS A 94 2.51 -14.89 -19.67
CA HIS A 94 2.91 -14.95 -21.08
C HIS A 94 4.23 -14.21 -21.31
N LEU A 95 4.40 -13.01 -20.75
CA LEU A 95 5.69 -12.28 -20.80
C LEU A 95 6.81 -13.08 -20.14
N ALA A 96 6.55 -13.69 -18.99
CA ALA A 96 7.52 -14.56 -18.32
C ALA A 96 7.93 -15.76 -19.18
N SER A 97 6.96 -16.40 -19.83
CA SER A 97 7.21 -17.54 -20.72
C SER A 97 8.06 -17.15 -21.94
N ARG A 98 7.78 -15.99 -22.55
CA ARG A 98 8.57 -15.43 -23.66
C ARG A 98 10.02 -15.14 -23.24
N ALA A 99 10.20 -14.47 -22.10
CA ALA A 99 11.52 -14.15 -21.57
C ALA A 99 12.36 -15.41 -21.26
N ASN A 100 11.75 -16.38 -20.56
CA ASN A 100 12.41 -17.64 -20.22
C ASN A 100 12.75 -18.46 -21.47
N ALA A 101 11.87 -18.50 -22.47
CA ALA A 101 12.12 -19.22 -23.72
C ALA A 101 13.27 -18.60 -24.54
N ALA A 102 13.44 -17.27 -24.47
CA ALA A 102 14.57 -16.57 -25.07
C ALA A 102 15.88 -16.68 -24.24
N GLY A 103 15.82 -17.25 -23.04
CA GLY A 103 16.99 -17.55 -22.20
C GLY A 103 17.28 -16.56 -21.07
N ALA A 104 16.38 -15.63 -20.78
CA ALA A 104 16.51 -14.70 -19.64
C ALA A 104 15.62 -15.12 -18.46
N ASP A 105 16.08 -14.91 -17.23
CA ASP A 105 15.24 -15.00 -16.03
C ASP A 105 14.09 -13.98 -16.11
N PHE A 106 12.94 -14.28 -15.51
CA PHE A 106 11.87 -13.30 -15.30
C PHE A 106 11.63 -13.04 -13.81
N ARG A 107 11.67 -11.78 -13.38
CA ARG A 107 11.52 -11.41 -11.97
C ARG A 107 10.47 -10.34 -11.73
N LEU A 108 9.67 -10.55 -10.67
CA LEU A 108 8.79 -9.56 -10.06
C LEU A 108 9.49 -8.98 -8.83
N LEU A 109 9.61 -7.65 -8.78
CA LEU A 109 10.20 -6.98 -7.62
C LEU A 109 9.18 -6.90 -6.48
N GLY A 110 9.62 -7.22 -5.25
CA GLY A 110 8.75 -7.10 -4.08
C GLY A 110 8.45 -5.65 -3.74
N ALA A 111 7.16 -5.33 -3.53
CA ALA A 111 6.65 -3.98 -3.29
C ALA A 111 7.44 -3.16 -2.25
N ARG A 112 7.81 -3.78 -1.11
CA ARG A 112 8.60 -3.09 -0.06
C ARG A 112 9.99 -2.64 -0.53
N ARG A 113 10.61 -3.36 -1.48
CA ARG A 113 11.93 -3.00 -2.01
C ARG A 113 11.84 -1.78 -2.91
N THR A 114 10.71 -1.61 -3.59
CA THR A 114 10.46 -0.51 -4.53
C THR A 114 9.76 0.67 -3.87
N MET A 115 9.66 0.71 -2.54
CA MET A 115 9.02 1.80 -1.79
C MET A 115 10.07 2.68 -1.10
N LEU A 116 9.97 4.00 -1.30
CA LEU A 116 10.77 4.98 -0.58
C LEU A 116 10.16 5.29 0.78
N ARG A 117 11.00 5.61 1.76
CA ARG A 117 10.54 5.98 3.11
C ARG A 117 10.45 7.49 3.25
N SER A 118 9.27 7.96 3.63
CA SER A 118 9.00 9.35 3.95
C SER A 118 9.25 9.66 5.44
N ARG A 119 9.72 10.86 5.72
CA ARG A 119 9.80 11.46 7.06
C ARG A 119 8.44 12.00 7.51
N LEU A 120 7.60 12.40 6.58
CA LEU A 120 6.22 12.80 6.81
C LEU A 120 5.28 11.59 6.82
N PRO A 121 4.11 11.68 7.48
CA PRO A 121 3.08 10.65 7.34
C PRO A 121 2.57 10.55 5.91
N VAL A 122 2.31 9.33 5.44
CA VAL A 122 1.89 9.01 4.08
C VAL A 122 0.59 8.21 4.09
N VAL A 123 -0.40 8.64 3.32
CA VAL A 123 -1.55 7.81 2.94
C VAL A 123 -1.42 7.43 1.48
N ALA A 124 -1.41 6.12 1.18
CA ALA A 124 -1.41 5.64 -0.19
C ALA A 124 -2.80 5.26 -0.63
N VAL A 125 -3.28 5.87 -1.70
CA VAL A 125 -4.55 5.53 -2.35
C VAL A 125 -4.24 4.83 -3.68
N CYS A 126 -4.47 3.53 -3.71
CA CYS A 126 -4.25 2.64 -4.84
C CYS A 126 -5.58 2.02 -5.31
N ALA A 127 -5.55 1.21 -6.36
CA ALA A 127 -6.72 0.50 -6.86
C ALA A 127 -6.39 -0.93 -7.25
N SER A 128 -7.41 -1.78 -7.39
CA SER A 128 -7.27 -3.09 -8.02
C SER A 128 -7.26 -3.02 -9.55
N ARG A 129 -7.95 -2.04 -10.13
CA ARG A 129 -8.03 -1.79 -11.58
C ARG A 129 -8.09 -0.31 -11.90
N THR A 130 -7.59 0.07 -13.07
CA THR A 130 -7.83 1.40 -13.63
C THR A 130 -9.33 1.66 -13.74
N GLY A 131 -9.76 2.88 -13.44
CA GLY A 131 -11.17 3.27 -13.46
C GLY A 131 -12.00 2.79 -12.24
N ALA A 132 -11.41 2.18 -11.21
CA ALA A 132 -12.15 1.79 -9.99
C ALA A 132 -12.68 2.98 -9.17
N GLY A 133 -12.25 4.21 -9.48
CA GLY A 133 -12.65 5.44 -8.77
C GLY A 133 -11.66 5.90 -7.69
N LYS A 134 -10.38 5.57 -7.88
CA LYS A 134 -9.26 6.02 -7.02
C LYS A 134 -9.18 7.53 -6.86
N SER A 135 -9.25 8.30 -7.96
CA SER A 135 -9.02 9.75 -7.91
C SER A 135 -10.07 10.50 -7.07
N PRO A 136 -11.38 10.21 -7.15
CA PRO A 136 -12.37 10.72 -6.20
C PRO A 136 -12.05 10.41 -4.72
N VAL A 137 -11.61 9.19 -4.42
CA VAL A 137 -11.21 8.79 -3.06
C VAL A 137 -9.98 9.56 -2.57
N SER A 138 -8.94 9.65 -3.41
CA SER A 138 -7.72 10.42 -3.12
C SER A 138 -8.03 11.88 -2.80
N ARG A 139 -8.93 12.49 -3.58
CA ARG A 139 -9.39 13.86 -3.32
C ARG A 139 -10.14 14.00 -2.00
N ALA A 140 -11.00 13.04 -1.66
CA ALA A 140 -11.69 13.03 -0.38
C ALA A 140 -10.70 12.93 0.79
N VAL A 141 -9.70 12.04 0.70
CA VAL A 141 -8.62 11.92 1.69
C VAL A 141 -7.86 13.25 1.84
N ALA A 142 -7.43 13.86 0.73
CA ALA A 142 -6.73 15.15 0.75
C ALA A 142 -7.60 16.25 1.36
N ALA A 143 -8.91 16.27 1.07
CA ALA A 143 -9.84 17.23 1.62
C ALA A 143 -9.98 17.12 3.14
N GLU A 144 -10.01 15.91 3.71
CA GLU A 144 -10.07 15.73 5.17
C GLU A 144 -8.85 16.30 5.89
N PHE A 145 -7.64 16.11 5.33
CA PHE A 145 -6.43 16.71 5.89
C PHE A 145 -6.45 18.24 5.85
N ARG A 146 -7.03 18.82 4.79
CA ARG A 146 -7.17 20.27 4.65
C ARG A 146 -8.18 20.87 5.63
N LYS A 147 -9.29 20.18 5.91
CA LYS A 147 -10.28 20.62 6.91
C LYS A 147 -9.66 20.80 8.30
N VAL A 148 -8.57 20.08 8.59
CA VAL A 148 -7.79 20.20 9.83
C VAL A 148 -6.50 21.01 9.66
N GLU A 149 -6.45 21.85 8.61
CA GLU A 149 -5.39 22.83 8.32
C GLU A 149 -3.98 22.26 8.14
N LEU A 150 -3.88 21.01 7.66
CA LEU A 150 -2.61 20.42 7.24
C LEU A 150 -2.31 20.74 5.78
N ARG A 151 -1.05 21.06 5.48
CA ARG A 151 -0.55 21.21 4.11
C ARG A 151 -0.36 19.83 3.49
N VAL A 152 -1.05 19.58 2.37
CA VAL A 152 -1.05 18.28 1.69
C VAL A 152 -0.18 18.35 0.44
N ALA A 153 0.82 17.47 0.34
CA ALA A 153 1.49 17.16 -0.91
C ALA A 153 0.87 15.89 -1.52
N VAL A 154 0.26 16.03 -2.69
CA VAL A 154 -0.22 14.90 -3.49
C VAL A 154 0.90 14.50 -4.44
N LEU A 155 1.47 13.31 -4.22
CA LEU A 155 2.45 12.74 -5.13
C LEU A 155 1.72 11.87 -6.15
N ARG A 156 1.81 12.27 -7.42
CA ARG A 156 1.16 11.61 -8.55
C ARG A 156 2.16 10.77 -9.30
N HIS A 157 1.75 9.59 -9.76
CA HIS A 157 2.54 8.70 -10.62
C HIS A 157 3.05 9.42 -11.89
N PRO A 158 4.25 9.06 -12.39
CA PRO A 158 4.82 9.74 -13.56
C PRO A 158 4.02 9.46 -14.82
N MET A 159 3.92 10.46 -15.68
CA MET A 159 3.37 10.37 -17.05
C MET A 159 4.33 11.12 -17.99
N PRO A 160 5.49 10.55 -18.32
CA PRO A 160 6.58 11.33 -18.91
C PRO A 160 6.47 11.48 -20.43
N TYR A 161 5.36 12.09 -20.86
CA TYR A 161 5.10 12.39 -22.25
C TYR A 161 6.06 13.45 -22.81
N GLY A 162 6.61 14.31 -21.95
CA GLY A 162 7.51 15.40 -22.31
C GLY A 162 9.00 15.06 -22.18
N ASP A 163 9.82 16.09 -22.05
CA ASP A 163 11.25 15.95 -21.79
C ASP A 163 11.51 15.43 -20.38
N LEU A 164 12.09 14.23 -20.28
CA LEU A 164 12.43 13.56 -19.02
C LEU A 164 13.33 14.41 -18.12
N ARG A 165 14.21 15.24 -18.71
CA ARG A 165 15.11 16.13 -17.94
C ARG A 165 14.33 17.21 -17.23
N ALA A 166 13.43 17.88 -17.97
CA ALA A 166 12.51 18.88 -17.43
C ALA A 166 11.48 18.28 -16.46
N GLN A 167 11.20 16.97 -16.60
CA GLN A 167 10.31 16.20 -15.74
C GLN A 167 11.03 15.44 -14.62
N ARG A 168 12.28 15.80 -14.26
CA ARG A 168 12.97 15.17 -13.13
C ARG A 168 12.21 15.35 -11.81
N VAL A 169 11.88 16.61 -11.50
CA VAL A 169 11.06 17.03 -10.35
C VAL A 169 10.17 18.18 -10.79
N GLN A 170 8.86 18.04 -10.62
CA GLN A 170 7.89 19.08 -10.94
C GLN A 170 6.98 19.34 -9.75
N ARG A 171 6.72 20.62 -9.52
CA ARG A 171 5.89 21.13 -8.43
C ARG A 171 4.80 22.01 -9.02
N PHE A 172 3.55 21.71 -8.69
CA PHE A 172 2.40 22.48 -9.13
C PHE A 172 1.64 23.01 -7.92
N ALA A 173 1.44 24.32 -7.87
CA ALA A 173 0.58 24.99 -6.90
C ALA A 173 -0.59 25.74 -7.57
N SER A 174 -0.56 25.89 -8.89
CA SER A 174 -1.54 26.65 -9.65
C SER A 174 -1.70 26.13 -11.08
N ASN A 175 -2.79 26.55 -11.74
CA ASN A 175 -3.00 26.28 -13.16
C ASN A 175 -1.95 26.96 -14.07
N GLU A 176 -1.30 28.02 -13.58
CA GLU A 176 -0.19 28.67 -14.30
C GLU A 176 1.05 27.76 -14.35
N ASP A 177 1.33 27.04 -13.25
CA ASP A 177 2.44 26.08 -13.22
C ASP A 177 2.22 24.95 -14.24
N LEU A 178 0.97 24.49 -14.42
CA LEU A 178 0.62 23.51 -15.46
C LEU A 178 1.01 24.04 -16.86
N ALA A 179 0.64 25.27 -17.19
CA ALA A 179 0.98 25.88 -18.46
C ALA A 179 2.51 26.05 -18.63
N ARG A 180 3.20 26.50 -17.57
CA ARG A 180 4.67 26.69 -17.57
C ARG A 180 5.41 25.40 -17.88
N HIS A 181 4.97 24.29 -17.30
CA HIS A 181 5.56 22.97 -17.51
C HIS A 181 5.06 22.26 -18.77
N ARG A 182 4.16 22.89 -19.55
CA ARG A 182 3.57 22.33 -20.77
C ARG A 182 3.00 20.93 -20.54
N VAL A 183 2.33 20.74 -19.41
CA VAL A 183 1.72 19.44 -19.10
C VAL A 183 0.66 19.12 -20.14
N THR A 184 0.62 17.85 -20.53
CA THR A 184 -0.40 17.29 -21.40
C THR A 184 -1.77 17.34 -20.74
N ILE A 185 -2.84 17.16 -21.53
CA ILE A 185 -4.19 17.14 -20.99
C ILE A 185 -4.41 15.97 -20.03
N GLU A 186 -3.86 14.79 -20.32
CA GLU A 186 -3.94 13.62 -19.44
C GLU A 186 -3.25 13.88 -18.09
N GLU A 187 -2.08 14.55 -18.10
CA GLU A 187 -1.45 15.04 -16.87
C GLU A 187 -2.37 16.04 -16.12
N ARG A 188 -3.02 16.96 -16.84
CA ARG A 188 -3.94 17.93 -16.24
C ARG A 188 -5.16 17.25 -15.60
N GLU A 189 -5.68 16.17 -16.18
CA GLU A 189 -6.82 15.40 -15.64
C GLU A 189 -6.55 14.89 -14.24
N GLU A 190 -5.29 14.57 -13.97
CA GLU A 190 -4.85 14.08 -12.69
C GLU A 190 -4.39 15.20 -11.73
N TYR A 191 -4.01 16.37 -12.23
CA TYR A 191 -3.46 17.46 -11.40
C TYR A 191 -4.47 18.56 -11.07
N GLU A 192 -5.26 19.02 -12.04
CA GLU A 192 -6.10 20.23 -11.92
C GLU A 192 -7.14 20.10 -10.80
N SER A 193 -7.71 18.91 -10.63
CA SER A 193 -8.70 18.66 -9.59
C SER A 193 -8.13 18.78 -8.16
N HIS A 194 -6.85 18.42 -7.96
CA HIS A 194 -6.16 18.61 -6.69
C HIS A 194 -5.78 20.08 -6.45
N LEU A 195 -5.31 20.77 -7.49
CA LEU A 195 -4.98 22.20 -7.43
C LEU A 195 -6.22 23.06 -7.15
N ALA A 196 -7.36 22.74 -7.75
CA ALA A 196 -8.63 23.44 -7.52
C ALA A 196 -9.11 23.32 -6.06
N MET A 197 -8.76 22.22 -5.38
CA MET A 197 -9.01 22.05 -3.96
C MET A 197 -7.95 22.75 -3.09
N GLY A 198 -6.83 23.20 -3.68
CA GLY A 198 -5.72 23.90 -3.05
C GLY A 198 -4.58 23.00 -2.56
N SER A 199 -4.55 21.72 -2.94
CA SER A 199 -3.45 20.81 -2.64
C SER A 199 -2.22 21.14 -3.49
N LEU A 200 -1.01 20.85 -2.99
CA LEU A 200 0.21 20.88 -3.81
C LEU A 200 0.33 19.55 -4.56
N VAL A 201 0.61 19.60 -5.86
CA VAL A 201 0.83 18.39 -6.66
C VAL A 201 2.31 18.29 -7.02
N TRP A 202 2.87 17.09 -6.84
CA TRP A 202 4.24 16.76 -7.17
C TRP A 202 4.28 15.57 -8.13
N ALA A 203 5.05 15.69 -9.19
CA ALA A 203 5.21 14.67 -10.21
C ALA A 203 6.61 14.72 -10.84
N GLY A 204 6.93 13.72 -11.65
CA GLY A 204 8.21 13.59 -12.35
C GLY A 204 8.79 12.19 -12.21
N VAL A 205 10.00 11.98 -12.72
CA VAL A 205 10.61 10.64 -12.84
C VAL A 205 11.56 10.26 -11.70
N ASP A 206 12.08 11.22 -10.91
CA ASP A 206 13.01 10.96 -9.81
C ASP A 206 12.33 11.10 -8.44
N TYR A 207 11.66 10.04 -7.99
CA TYR A 207 10.86 10.08 -6.75
C TYR A 207 11.66 10.30 -5.47
N HIS A 208 12.96 10.02 -5.48
CA HIS A 208 13.80 10.37 -4.34
C HIS A 208 13.87 11.90 -4.20
N ALA A 209 14.16 12.60 -5.30
CA ALA A 209 14.23 14.06 -5.32
C ALA A 209 12.83 14.70 -5.13
N ILE A 210 11.79 14.13 -5.73
CA ILE A 210 10.41 14.62 -5.55
C ILE A 210 9.99 14.51 -4.08
N LEU A 211 10.25 13.36 -3.44
CA LEU A 211 9.93 13.17 -2.03
C LEU A 211 10.67 14.18 -1.15
N GLU A 212 11.97 14.37 -1.39
CA GLU A 212 12.79 15.34 -0.65
C GLU A 212 12.27 16.78 -0.76
N GLU A 213 11.83 17.21 -1.95
CA GLU A 213 11.26 18.55 -2.13
C GLU A 213 9.85 18.66 -1.51
N ALA A 214 9.00 17.66 -1.70
CA ALA A 214 7.64 17.64 -1.14
C ALA A 214 7.66 17.69 0.40
N GLU A 215 8.61 17.00 1.04
CA GLU A 215 8.78 16.99 2.49
C GLU A 215 9.11 18.36 3.09
N LYS A 216 9.63 19.32 2.31
CA LYS A 216 9.96 20.67 2.78
C LYS A 216 8.72 21.55 2.91
N GLU A 217 7.70 21.31 2.09
CA GLU A 217 6.54 22.19 1.96
C GLU A 217 5.24 21.63 2.56
N ALA A 218 5.17 20.33 2.80
CA ALA A 218 3.98 19.65 3.30
C ALA A 218 4.06 19.24 4.78
N ASP A 219 2.90 18.92 5.35
CA ASP A 219 2.78 18.30 6.67
C ASP A 219 2.39 16.81 6.57
N VAL A 220 1.77 16.42 5.45
CA VAL A 220 1.33 15.04 5.14
C VAL A 220 1.40 14.81 3.63
N ILE A 221 1.69 13.58 3.24
CA ILE A 221 1.73 13.15 1.85
C ILE A 221 0.53 12.24 1.54
N VAL A 222 -0.12 12.51 0.41
CA VAL A 222 -1.08 11.59 -0.20
C VAL A 222 -0.43 11.04 -1.46
N TRP A 223 -0.12 9.75 -1.47
CA TRP A 223 0.24 9.06 -2.69
C TRP A 223 -1.04 8.74 -3.46
N ASP A 224 -1.17 9.32 -4.64
CA ASP A 224 -2.27 9.06 -5.54
C ASP A 224 -1.72 8.29 -6.74
N GLY A 225 -1.88 6.96 -6.71
CA GLY A 225 -1.24 6.05 -7.67
C GLY A 225 -1.65 6.29 -9.12
N GLY A 226 -0.87 5.80 -10.08
CA GLY A 226 -1.24 5.74 -11.49
C GLY A 226 -1.96 4.42 -11.76
N ASN A 227 -2.98 4.41 -12.61
CA ASN A 227 -3.71 3.19 -12.96
C ASN A 227 -4.12 2.37 -11.71
N ASN A 228 -3.68 1.11 -11.63
CA ASN A 228 -3.75 0.25 -10.44
C ASN A 228 -2.35 -0.04 -9.86
N ASP A 229 -1.35 0.80 -10.11
CA ASP A 229 0.02 0.56 -9.69
C ASP A 229 0.16 0.62 -8.15
N THR A 230 1.17 -0.07 -7.62
CA THR A 230 1.48 -0.07 -6.19
C THR A 230 2.05 1.26 -5.71
N SER A 231 2.06 1.54 -4.41
CA SER A 231 2.68 2.78 -3.92
C SER A 231 4.19 2.83 -4.18
N PHE A 232 4.71 3.99 -4.57
CA PHE A 232 6.15 4.25 -4.65
C PHE A 232 6.72 4.61 -3.27
N LEU A 233 5.86 4.84 -2.29
CA LEU A 233 6.19 5.22 -0.93
C LEU A 233 5.69 4.16 0.06
N GLU A 234 6.46 3.92 1.10
CA GLU A 234 5.97 3.19 2.27
C GLU A 234 4.95 4.07 2.99
N ALA A 235 3.70 3.59 3.11
CA ALA A 235 2.59 4.32 3.69
C ALA A 235 2.29 3.92 5.14
N ASP A 236 1.75 4.87 5.91
CA ASP A 236 1.16 4.64 7.23
C ASP A 236 -0.24 4.05 7.15
N LEU A 237 -0.93 4.33 6.04
CA LEU A 237 -2.26 3.82 5.75
C LEU A 237 -2.36 3.51 4.25
N TYR A 238 -2.62 2.25 3.93
CA TYR A 238 -2.90 1.79 2.57
C TYR A 238 -4.41 1.70 2.35
N VAL A 239 -4.90 2.51 1.41
CA VAL A 239 -6.28 2.50 0.94
C VAL A 239 -6.30 1.91 -0.47
N THR A 240 -7.06 0.83 -0.68
CA THR A 240 -7.23 0.22 -2.00
C THR A 240 -8.69 0.29 -2.44
N VAL A 241 -8.92 0.85 -3.63
CA VAL A 241 -10.27 0.94 -4.21
C VAL A 241 -10.54 -0.24 -5.12
N VAL A 242 -11.69 -0.89 -4.95
CA VAL A 242 -12.15 -2.02 -5.77
C VAL A 242 -13.50 -1.71 -6.43
N ASP A 243 -13.80 -2.36 -7.55
CA ASP A 243 -14.94 -2.04 -8.42
C ASP A 243 -15.83 -3.28 -8.67
N PRO A 244 -17.02 -3.36 -8.07
CA PRO A 244 -17.94 -4.48 -8.22
C PRO A 244 -18.54 -4.62 -9.63
N HIS A 245 -18.42 -3.62 -10.51
CA HIS A 245 -18.78 -3.81 -11.94
C HIS A 245 -17.83 -4.76 -12.68
N ARG A 246 -16.67 -5.05 -12.08
CA ARG A 246 -15.63 -5.92 -12.62
C ARG A 246 -15.19 -6.93 -11.55
N ALA A 247 -16.16 -7.55 -10.89
CA ALA A 247 -15.91 -8.52 -9.82
C ALA A 247 -14.95 -9.64 -10.27
N GLY A 248 -13.98 -9.99 -9.42
CA GLY A 248 -12.90 -10.92 -9.72
C GLY A 248 -11.65 -10.27 -10.32
N HIS A 249 -11.73 -9.04 -10.85
CA HIS A 249 -10.54 -8.33 -11.34
C HIS A 249 -9.55 -7.98 -10.22
N GLU A 250 -10.04 -7.86 -8.97
CA GLU A 250 -9.22 -7.69 -7.79
C GLU A 250 -8.29 -8.86 -7.48
N LEU A 251 -8.49 -10.02 -8.13
CA LEU A 251 -7.66 -11.22 -7.99
C LEU A 251 -6.94 -11.64 -9.29
N THR A 252 -7.22 -10.98 -10.41
CA THR A 252 -6.77 -11.44 -11.74
C THR A 252 -5.90 -10.42 -12.49
N TYR A 253 -5.61 -9.28 -11.88
CA TYR A 253 -4.80 -8.21 -12.49
C TYR A 253 -3.65 -7.74 -11.61
N HIS A 254 -2.53 -7.48 -12.28
CA HIS A 254 -1.29 -7.01 -11.67
C HIS A 254 -1.17 -5.48 -11.74
N PRO A 255 -0.62 -4.81 -10.71
CA PRO A 255 -0.38 -5.30 -9.35
C PRO A 255 -1.63 -5.15 -8.45
N GLY A 256 -2.84 -5.11 -9.02
CA GLY A 256 -4.09 -4.89 -8.28
C GLY A 256 -4.29 -5.80 -7.07
N GLU A 257 -3.98 -7.10 -7.21
CA GLU A 257 -4.06 -8.03 -6.08
C GLU A 257 -3.00 -7.73 -4.99
N ILE A 258 -1.82 -7.23 -5.37
CA ILE A 258 -0.79 -6.78 -4.41
C ILE A 258 -1.35 -5.62 -3.57
N ASN A 259 -1.99 -4.65 -4.22
CA ASN A 259 -2.61 -3.52 -3.52
C ASN A 259 -3.72 -3.98 -2.58
N LEU A 260 -4.53 -4.97 -3.00
CA LEU A 260 -5.57 -5.55 -2.16
C LEU A 260 -4.98 -6.22 -0.90
N ARG A 261 -3.90 -6.99 -1.07
CA ARG A 261 -3.20 -7.68 0.03
C ARG A 261 -2.48 -6.74 0.99
N LEU A 262 -2.03 -5.58 0.50
CA LEU A 262 -1.37 -4.55 1.31
C LEU A 262 -2.36 -3.63 2.04
N ALA A 263 -3.61 -3.58 1.61
CA ALA A 263 -4.59 -2.62 2.12
C ALA A 263 -4.84 -2.76 3.62
N ASP A 264 -4.86 -1.62 4.31
CA ASP A 264 -5.45 -1.48 5.65
C ASP A 264 -6.95 -1.18 5.54
N VAL A 265 -7.34 -0.45 4.48
CA VAL A 265 -8.73 -0.11 4.16
C VAL A 265 -9.00 -0.46 2.71
N VAL A 266 -10.08 -1.21 2.47
CA VAL A 266 -10.61 -1.49 1.13
C VAL A 266 -11.91 -0.72 0.96
N ILE A 267 -11.97 0.11 -0.07
CA ILE A 267 -13.19 0.83 -0.45
C ILE A 267 -13.80 0.14 -1.66
N VAL A 268 -14.93 -0.54 -1.45
CA VAL A 268 -15.77 -1.09 -2.51
C VAL A 268 -16.61 0.06 -3.06
N ASN A 269 -16.25 0.56 -4.23
CA ASN A 269 -16.83 1.78 -4.79
C ASN A 269 -17.95 1.47 -5.78
N LYS A 270 -18.72 2.49 -6.21
CA LYS A 270 -19.82 2.38 -7.20
C LYS A 270 -20.94 1.41 -6.79
N VAL A 271 -21.12 1.19 -5.49
CA VAL A 271 -22.12 0.24 -4.96
C VAL A 271 -23.56 0.63 -5.31
N ASP A 272 -23.79 1.93 -5.61
CA ASP A 272 -25.07 2.49 -6.02
C ASP A 272 -25.53 2.02 -7.42
N THR A 273 -24.61 1.48 -8.22
CA THR A 273 -24.91 1.06 -9.60
C THR A 273 -24.60 -0.41 -9.89
N ALA A 274 -23.90 -1.10 -8.99
CA ALA A 274 -23.45 -2.46 -9.21
C ALA A 274 -24.53 -3.51 -8.85
N PRO A 275 -24.57 -4.67 -9.53
CA PRO A 275 -25.44 -5.78 -9.15
C PRO A 275 -25.11 -6.31 -7.74
N PRO A 276 -26.11 -6.63 -6.89
CA PRO A 276 -25.86 -7.14 -5.54
C PRO A 276 -24.98 -8.40 -5.50
N SER A 277 -25.12 -9.30 -6.49
CA SER A 277 -24.29 -10.50 -6.58
C SER A 277 -22.81 -10.20 -6.80
N ALA A 278 -22.52 -9.16 -7.58
CA ALA A 278 -21.14 -8.76 -7.88
C ALA A 278 -20.50 -8.05 -6.67
N LEU A 279 -21.28 -7.28 -5.91
CA LEU A 279 -20.87 -6.72 -4.63
C LEU A 279 -20.48 -7.84 -3.64
N LEU A 280 -21.35 -8.83 -3.44
CA LEU A 280 -21.07 -9.97 -2.56
C LEU A 280 -19.79 -10.71 -2.98
N GLN A 281 -19.63 -10.98 -4.29
CA GLN A 281 -18.43 -11.63 -4.81
C GLN A 281 -17.15 -10.84 -4.48
N VAL A 282 -17.13 -9.53 -4.70
CA VAL A 282 -15.97 -8.69 -4.38
C VAL A 282 -15.70 -8.70 -2.88
N GLU A 283 -16.72 -8.57 -2.04
CA GLU A 283 -16.52 -8.61 -0.59
C GLU A 283 -15.97 -9.95 -0.11
N ASP A 284 -16.47 -11.06 -0.64
CA ASP A 284 -15.99 -12.40 -0.30
C ASP A 284 -14.53 -12.59 -0.74
N ASN A 285 -14.18 -12.12 -1.94
CA ASN A 285 -12.81 -12.13 -2.44
C ASN A 285 -11.88 -11.29 -1.55
N VAL A 286 -12.30 -10.08 -1.17
CA VAL A 286 -11.55 -9.20 -0.27
C VAL A 286 -11.34 -9.86 1.08
N ARG A 287 -12.39 -10.43 1.70
CA ARG A 287 -12.30 -11.12 2.99
C ARG A 287 -11.42 -12.37 2.93
N ALA A 288 -11.45 -13.11 1.83
CA ALA A 288 -10.63 -14.29 1.64
C ALA A 288 -9.13 -13.95 1.53
N VAL A 289 -8.80 -12.86 0.83
CA VAL A 289 -7.40 -12.50 0.53
C VAL A 289 -6.79 -11.57 1.59
N ASN A 290 -7.58 -10.68 2.18
CA ASN A 290 -7.14 -9.74 3.21
C ASN A 290 -8.19 -9.60 4.32
N PRO A 291 -8.29 -10.59 5.23
CA PRO A 291 -9.27 -10.58 6.32
C PRO A 291 -9.03 -9.49 7.38
N ARG A 292 -7.91 -8.77 7.30
CA ARG A 292 -7.53 -7.70 8.25
C ARG A 292 -7.97 -6.32 7.81
N ALA A 293 -8.27 -6.13 6.52
CA ALA A 293 -8.64 -4.83 5.99
C ALA A 293 -10.01 -4.40 6.50
N VAL A 294 -10.15 -3.12 6.83
CA VAL A 294 -11.46 -2.49 7.04
C VAL A 294 -12.12 -2.34 5.67
N VAL A 295 -13.27 -2.97 5.48
CA VAL A 295 -14.03 -2.88 4.23
C VAL A 295 -15.11 -1.82 4.38
N LEU A 296 -15.12 -0.84 3.48
CA LEU A 296 -16.11 0.22 3.40
C LEU A 296 -16.79 0.21 2.02
N GLU A 297 -18.09 0.50 2.01
CA GLU A 297 -18.84 0.73 0.78
C GLU A 297 -18.84 2.23 0.44
N ALA A 298 -18.75 2.54 -0.85
CA ALA A 298 -18.86 3.90 -1.36
C ALA A 298 -19.68 3.97 -2.63
N GLU A 299 -20.44 5.05 -2.73
CA GLU A 299 -21.17 5.45 -3.93
C GLU A 299 -20.28 6.37 -4.77
N SER A 300 -20.47 6.31 -6.08
CA SER A 300 -19.91 7.30 -7.01
C SER A 300 -21.04 8.04 -7.73
N PRO A 301 -21.79 8.93 -7.03
CA PRO A 301 -22.89 9.61 -7.66
C PRO A 301 -22.39 10.59 -8.72
N ILE A 302 -23.11 10.60 -9.84
CA ILE A 302 -22.90 11.53 -10.93
C ILE A 302 -23.48 12.89 -10.56
N VAL A 303 -22.66 13.93 -10.65
CA VAL A 303 -23.03 15.32 -10.47
C VAL A 303 -22.95 16.02 -11.83
N VAL A 304 -23.98 16.78 -12.17
CA VAL A 304 -24.09 17.53 -13.42
C VAL A 304 -24.23 19.00 -13.07
N ASP A 305 -23.41 19.86 -13.67
CA ASP A 305 -23.38 21.30 -13.34
C ASP A 305 -24.65 22.01 -13.82
N ASP A 306 -25.08 21.75 -15.05
CA ASP A 306 -26.35 22.20 -15.61
C ASP A 306 -27.11 21.02 -16.23
N PRO A 307 -28.06 20.39 -15.48
CA PRO A 307 -28.89 19.30 -15.98
C PRO A 307 -29.93 19.73 -17.04
N ALA A 308 -30.25 21.03 -17.14
CA ALA A 308 -31.25 21.51 -18.09
C ALA A 308 -30.79 21.35 -19.55
N LEU A 309 -29.47 21.23 -19.78
CA LEU A 309 -28.87 21.01 -21.10
C LEU A 309 -29.10 19.59 -21.66
N PHE A 310 -29.71 18.68 -20.91
CA PHE A 310 -29.98 17.31 -21.37
C PHE A 310 -31.41 17.07 -21.87
N ARG A 311 -32.41 17.66 -21.22
CA ARG A 311 -33.81 17.29 -21.41
C ARG A 311 -34.27 17.50 -22.86
N GLY A 312 -34.56 16.40 -23.57
CA GLY A 312 -35.07 16.43 -24.95
C GLY A 312 -34.05 16.90 -26.00
N ARG A 313 -32.77 16.99 -25.64
CA ARG A 313 -31.69 17.47 -26.51
C ARG A 313 -30.83 16.34 -27.05
N ARG A 314 -30.19 16.58 -28.20
CA ARG A 314 -29.17 15.71 -28.79
C ARG A 314 -27.80 16.08 -28.24
N VAL A 315 -27.16 15.18 -27.52
CA VAL A 315 -25.97 15.47 -26.72
C VAL A 315 -24.78 14.64 -27.19
N ILE A 316 -23.62 15.29 -27.34
CA ILE A 316 -22.33 14.61 -27.52
C ILE A 316 -21.77 14.31 -26.12
N ALA A 317 -21.50 13.05 -25.82
CA ALA A 317 -20.86 12.65 -24.56
C ALA A 317 -19.35 12.53 -24.76
N ILE A 318 -18.59 13.46 -24.16
CA ILE A 318 -17.12 13.40 -24.10
C ILE A 318 -16.74 12.68 -22.81
N GLU A 319 -15.86 11.69 -22.90
CA GLU A 319 -15.51 10.82 -21.77
C GLU A 319 -13.99 10.71 -21.60
N ASP A 320 -13.58 10.27 -20.41
CA ASP A 320 -12.19 10.01 -20.05
C ASP A 320 -11.53 8.96 -20.96
N GLY A 321 -10.48 9.34 -21.68
CA GLY A 321 -9.82 8.51 -22.70
C GLY A 321 -9.22 7.23 -22.13
N PRO A 322 -8.35 7.27 -21.10
CA PRO A 322 -7.80 6.08 -20.47
C PRO A 322 -8.86 5.09 -19.98
N THR A 323 -9.95 5.58 -19.39
CA THR A 323 -11.06 4.72 -18.94
C THR A 323 -11.73 3.98 -20.11
N LEU A 324 -11.93 4.67 -21.25
CA LEU A 324 -12.55 4.07 -22.43
C LEU A 324 -11.59 3.16 -23.21
N THR A 325 -10.32 3.52 -23.30
CA THR A 325 -9.32 2.82 -24.13
C THR A 325 -8.73 1.62 -23.38
N HIS A 326 -7.77 1.85 -22.50
CA HIS A 326 -7.08 0.80 -21.75
C HIS A 326 -7.97 0.20 -20.64
N GLY A 327 -8.86 1.00 -20.05
CA GLY A 327 -9.82 0.53 -19.05
C GLY A 327 -10.95 -0.34 -19.62
N GLY A 328 -11.13 -0.34 -20.94
CA GLY A 328 -12.06 -1.21 -21.67
C GLY A 328 -13.55 -0.88 -21.49
N MET A 329 -13.90 0.30 -20.97
CA MET A 329 -15.30 0.71 -20.81
C MET A 329 -15.89 1.22 -22.13
N SER A 330 -17.16 0.90 -22.42
CA SER A 330 -17.88 1.36 -23.62
C SER A 330 -18.63 2.68 -23.45
N PHE A 331 -18.82 3.13 -22.21
CA PHE A 331 -19.45 4.39 -21.85
C PHE A 331 -18.89 4.90 -20.51
N GLY A 332 -19.06 6.18 -20.21
CA GLY A 332 -18.62 6.79 -18.96
C GLY A 332 -19.71 7.64 -18.27
N ALA A 333 -19.27 8.67 -17.56
CA ALA A 333 -20.13 9.50 -16.74
C ALA A 333 -21.06 10.37 -17.58
N ALA A 334 -20.54 10.98 -18.65
CA ALA A 334 -21.28 11.90 -19.49
C ALA A 334 -22.44 11.21 -20.22
N ALA A 335 -22.17 10.03 -20.79
CA ALA A 335 -23.17 9.21 -21.47
C ALA A 335 -24.29 8.78 -20.50
N LEU A 336 -23.92 8.31 -19.32
CA LEU A 336 -24.89 7.87 -18.30
C LEU A 336 -25.72 9.05 -17.77
N ALA A 337 -25.11 10.22 -17.56
CA ALA A 337 -25.82 11.43 -17.15
C ALA A 337 -26.83 11.89 -18.21
N ALA A 338 -26.37 12.00 -19.46
CA ALA A 338 -27.20 12.42 -20.58
C ALA A 338 -28.44 11.51 -20.72
N GLN A 339 -28.25 10.19 -20.70
CA GLN A 339 -29.35 9.23 -20.78
C GLN A 339 -30.32 9.34 -19.58
N ARG A 340 -29.80 9.42 -18.34
CA ARG A 340 -30.64 9.56 -17.13
C ARG A 340 -31.50 10.81 -17.13
N HIS A 341 -31.05 11.87 -17.80
CA HIS A 341 -31.79 13.12 -17.93
C HIS A 341 -32.59 13.25 -19.25
N GLY A 342 -32.75 12.15 -20.00
CA GLY A 342 -33.60 12.08 -21.18
C GLY A 342 -33.02 12.74 -22.44
N ALA A 343 -31.69 12.83 -22.55
CA ALA A 343 -31.02 13.24 -23.77
C ALA A 343 -30.85 12.06 -24.76
N THR A 344 -30.78 12.38 -26.04
CA THR A 344 -30.39 11.43 -27.09
C THR A 344 -28.91 11.56 -27.38
N LEU A 345 -28.13 10.48 -27.21
CA LEU A 345 -26.70 10.50 -27.53
C LEU A 345 -26.46 10.56 -29.05
N VAL A 346 -25.69 11.57 -29.46
CA VAL A 346 -25.18 11.71 -30.83
C VAL A 346 -24.01 10.76 -31.03
N ASP A 347 -24.02 10.00 -32.12
CA ASP A 347 -22.87 9.19 -32.53
C ASP A 347 -21.79 10.12 -33.12
N PRO A 348 -20.62 10.25 -32.48
CA PRO A 348 -19.54 11.12 -32.96
C PRO A 348 -18.74 10.51 -34.12
N ARG A 349 -18.81 9.19 -34.36
CA ARG A 349 -17.93 8.49 -35.32
C ARG A 349 -18.02 9.01 -36.76
N PRO A 350 -19.21 9.33 -37.32
CA PRO A 350 -19.31 9.88 -38.67
C PRO A 350 -18.63 11.25 -38.83
N PHE A 351 -18.34 11.93 -37.72
CA PHE A 351 -17.76 13.27 -37.68
C PHE A 351 -16.28 13.27 -37.25
N ALA A 352 -15.74 12.11 -36.85
CA ALA A 352 -14.38 11.99 -36.35
C ALA A 352 -13.35 12.30 -37.44
N VAL A 353 -12.39 13.16 -37.11
CA VAL A 353 -11.29 13.55 -38.01
C VAL A 353 -9.93 13.18 -37.43
N GLY A 354 -8.93 13.05 -38.31
CA GLY A 354 -7.54 12.83 -37.92
C GLY A 354 -7.35 11.63 -37.00
N GLU A 355 -6.62 11.82 -35.91
CA GLU A 355 -6.25 10.74 -34.98
C GLU A 355 -7.47 10.13 -34.26
N LEU A 356 -8.56 10.89 -34.08
CA LEU A 356 -9.79 10.35 -33.49
C LEU A 356 -10.42 9.25 -34.35
N LYS A 357 -10.26 9.32 -35.68
CA LYS A 357 -10.74 8.28 -36.58
C LYS A 357 -9.98 6.97 -36.36
N GLU A 358 -8.66 7.06 -36.22
CA GLU A 358 -7.78 5.91 -35.94
C GLU A 358 -8.11 5.28 -34.58
N VAL A 359 -8.46 6.09 -33.58
CA VAL A 359 -8.91 5.61 -32.27
C VAL A 359 -10.18 4.78 -32.39
N TYR A 360 -11.19 5.21 -33.13
CA TYR A 360 -12.40 4.40 -33.35
C TYR A 360 -12.13 3.12 -34.16
N GLU A 361 -11.17 3.14 -35.07
CA GLU A 361 -10.77 1.96 -35.83
C GLU A 361 -10.07 0.91 -34.94
N ARG A 362 -9.25 1.38 -33.99
CA ARG A 362 -8.53 0.54 -33.02
C ARG A 362 -9.44 0.03 -31.90
N TYR A 363 -10.26 0.90 -31.32
CA TYR A 363 -11.13 0.60 -30.18
C TYR A 363 -12.58 0.43 -30.64
N ARG A 364 -12.85 -0.70 -31.29
CA ARG A 364 -14.15 -1.02 -31.93
C ARG A 364 -15.33 -1.11 -30.95
N HIS A 365 -15.06 -1.23 -29.65
CA HIS A 365 -16.09 -1.25 -28.60
C HIS A 365 -16.67 0.14 -28.29
N LEU A 366 -16.04 1.21 -28.77
CA LEU A 366 -16.52 2.58 -28.61
C LEU A 366 -17.70 2.84 -29.57
N ASP A 367 -18.83 3.24 -29.01
CA ASP A 367 -20.04 3.55 -29.75
C ASP A 367 -20.37 5.06 -29.68
N ARG A 368 -21.38 5.46 -28.89
CA ARG A 368 -21.90 6.84 -28.84
C ARG A 368 -21.15 7.75 -27.85
N VAL A 369 -19.83 7.60 -27.77
CA VAL A 369 -18.97 8.39 -26.87
C VAL A 369 -17.76 8.93 -27.62
N LEU A 370 -17.36 10.16 -27.28
CA LEU A 370 -16.18 10.83 -27.80
C LEU A 370 -15.05 10.69 -26.79
N PRO A 371 -14.04 9.82 -27.03
CA PRO A 371 -12.94 9.64 -26.08
C PRO A 371 -12.05 10.88 -26.06
N ALA A 372 -11.68 11.31 -24.85
CA ALA A 372 -10.74 12.38 -24.68
C ALA A 372 -9.29 11.87 -24.71
N ILE A 373 -8.56 12.09 -25.80
CA ILE A 373 -7.22 11.51 -26.03
C ILE A 373 -6.09 12.56 -25.87
N GLY A 374 -5.02 12.20 -25.16
CA GLY A 374 -3.98 13.07 -24.56
C GLY A 374 -3.40 14.21 -25.42
N TYR A 375 -4.09 15.35 -25.46
CA TYR A 375 -4.00 16.25 -26.60
C TYR A 375 -2.71 17.08 -26.73
N GLY A 376 -1.88 16.68 -27.70
CA GLY A 376 -1.03 17.63 -28.42
C GLY A 376 -1.85 18.58 -29.30
N ASP A 377 -1.24 19.65 -29.82
CA ASP A 377 -1.94 20.70 -30.61
C ASP A 377 -2.80 20.15 -31.76
N ARG A 378 -2.38 19.02 -32.35
CA ARG A 378 -3.11 18.36 -33.44
C ARG A 378 -4.41 17.71 -32.95
N GLN A 379 -4.33 16.94 -31.87
CA GLN A 379 -5.48 16.25 -31.30
C GLN A 379 -6.51 17.25 -30.74
N ILE A 380 -6.07 18.38 -30.18
CA ILE A 380 -6.99 19.47 -29.76
C ILE A 380 -7.82 19.94 -30.96
N ARG A 381 -7.15 20.23 -32.09
CA ARG A 381 -7.82 20.67 -33.32
C ARG A 381 -8.75 19.60 -33.88
N ASP A 382 -8.33 18.33 -33.86
CA ASP A 382 -9.16 17.22 -34.35
C ASP A 382 -10.43 17.05 -33.50
N LEU A 383 -10.33 17.22 -32.18
CA LEU A 383 -11.47 17.19 -31.28
C LEU A 383 -12.42 18.38 -31.51
N GLU A 384 -11.89 19.61 -31.59
CA GLU A 384 -12.69 20.81 -31.90
C GLU A 384 -13.43 20.66 -33.23
N ALA A 385 -12.73 20.17 -34.27
CA ALA A 385 -13.30 19.94 -35.58
C ALA A 385 -14.40 18.87 -35.56
N THR A 386 -14.18 17.77 -34.82
CA THR A 386 -15.17 16.70 -34.63
C THR A 386 -16.43 17.22 -33.95
N ILE A 387 -16.28 17.97 -32.85
CA ILE A 387 -17.41 18.58 -32.12
C ILE A 387 -18.13 19.59 -33.00
N ALA A 388 -17.41 20.44 -33.73
CA ALA A 388 -18.00 21.43 -34.62
C ALA A 388 -18.75 20.79 -35.80
N ALA A 389 -18.26 19.67 -36.34
CA ALA A 389 -18.94 18.91 -37.38
C ALA A 389 -20.23 18.27 -36.86
N ALA A 390 -20.19 17.65 -35.68
CA ALA A 390 -21.37 17.10 -35.02
C ALA A 390 -22.41 18.17 -34.65
N ALA A 391 -21.97 19.35 -34.20
CA ALA A 391 -22.82 20.50 -33.93
C ALA A 391 -23.56 20.96 -35.21
N ARG A 392 -22.84 21.10 -36.33
CA ARG A 392 -23.46 21.42 -37.64
C ARG A 392 -24.46 20.37 -38.11
N ALA A 393 -24.29 19.11 -37.70
CA ALA A 393 -25.20 17.99 -37.98
C ALA A 393 -26.37 17.86 -36.98
N GLY A 394 -26.58 18.87 -36.13
CA GLY A 394 -27.72 18.98 -35.23
C GLY A 394 -27.51 18.41 -33.83
N ALA A 395 -26.28 18.41 -33.31
CA ALA A 395 -26.06 18.26 -31.87
C ALA A 395 -26.38 19.59 -31.15
N ASP A 396 -27.14 19.52 -30.05
CA ASP A 396 -27.65 20.68 -29.32
C ASP A 396 -26.78 21.08 -28.12
N ALA A 397 -26.05 20.12 -27.53
CA ALA A 397 -25.19 20.33 -26.38
C ALA A 397 -24.06 19.29 -26.25
N VAL A 398 -23.10 19.58 -25.38
CA VAL A 398 -21.97 18.70 -25.04
C VAL A 398 -21.99 18.36 -23.54
N ALA A 399 -21.89 17.08 -23.21
CA ALA A 399 -21.63 16.60 -21.85
C ALA A 399 -20.15 16.28 -21.70
N ILE A 400 -19.47 16.96 -20.78
CA ILE A 400 -18.02 16.81 -20.55
C ILE A 400 -17.83 15.94 -19.30
N GLY A 401 -17.54 14.66 -19.51
CA GLY A 401 -17.25 13.65 -18.48
C GLY A 401 -15.76 13.55 -18.09
N THR A 402 -14.91 14.42 -18.64
CA THR A 402 -13.47 14.44 -18.35
C THR A 402 -13.19 14.99 -16.94
N PRO A 403 -12.14 14.49 -16.25
CA PRO A 403 -11.72 15.03 -14.95
C PRO A 403 -11.39 16.54 -14.98
N ILE A 404 -10.82 17.05 -16.08
CA ILE A 404 -10.59 18.49 -16.28
C ILE A 404 -11.79 19.22 -16.85
N ASP A 405 -11.76 20.55 -16.70
CA ASP A 405 -12.64 21.46 -17.44
C ASP A 405 -12.15 21.62 -18.88
N LEU A 406 -12.52 20.67 -19.74
CA LEU A 406 -12.10 20.67 -21.14
C LEU A 406 -12.54 21.95 -21.88
N GLY A 407 -13.63 22.59 -21.45
CA GLY A 407 -14.10 23.86 -22.00
C GLY A 407 -13.13 25.03 -21.83
N ARG A 408 -12.09 24.89 -21.00
CA ARG A 408 -11.01 25.89 -20.87
C ARG A 408 -9.88 25.69 -21.88
N LEU A 409 -9.82 24.52 -22.51
CA LEU A 409 -8.71 24.13 -23.40
C LEU A 409 -9.14 24.07 -24.86
N ILE A 410 -10.43 23.86 -25.12
CA ILE A 410 -10.97 23.71 -26.48
C ILE A 410 -12.14 24.66 -26.70
N ARG A 411 -12.35 25.05 -27.95
CA ARG A 411 -13.52 25.82 -28.38
C ARG A 411 -14.69 24.88 -28.66
N ILE A 412 -15.74 25.00 -27.85
CA ILE A 412 -16.99 24.26 -28.04
C ILE A 412 -18.04 25.23 -28.61
N PRO A 413 -18.53 25.02 -29.85
CA PRO A 413 -19.44 25.97 -30.51
C PRO A 413 -20.90 25.88 -30.06
N ILE A 414 -21.23 24.94 -29.17
CA ILE A 414 -22.57 24.69 -28.63
C ILE A 414 -22.51 24.63 -27.09
N PRO A 415 -23.62 24.83 -26.37
CA PRO A 415 -23.62 24.79 -24.90
C PRO A 415 -23.03 23.49 -24.34
N ALA A 416 -22.23 23.60 -23.28
CA ALA A 416 -21.59 22.46 -22.64
C ALA A 416 -21.88 22.43 -21.13
N THR A 417 -22.02 21.23 -20.57
CA THR A 417 -22.19 20.99 -19.14
C THR A 417 -21.15 20.00 -18.65
N ARG A 418 -20.65 20.19 -17.43
CA ARG A 418 -19.70 19.24 -16.83
C ARG A 418 -20.45 18.15 -16.09
N VAL A 419 -19.92 16.94 -16.22
CA VAL A 419 -20.40 15.74 -15.55
C VAL A 419 -19.24 15.15 -14.77
N ARG A 420 -19.42 14.96 -13.46
CA ARG A 420 -18.35 14.51 -12.56
C ARG A 420 -18.83 13.39 -11.67
N TYR A 421 -17.95 12.42 -11.40
CA TYR A 421 -18.13 11.52 -10.28
C TYR A 421 -17.76 12.24 -8.97
N SER A 422 -18.68 12.18 -8.01
CA SER A 422 -18.41 12.51 -6.62
C SER A 422 -18.11 11.23 -5.83
N PHE A 423 -17.59 11.38 -4.61
CA PHE A 423 -17.34 10.26 -3.70
C PHE A 423 -18.22 10.42 -2.46
N ARG A 424 -18.91 9.35 -2.07
CA ARG A 424 -19.71 9.32 -0.84
C ARG A 424 -19.58 7.96 -0.18
N LEU A 425 -19.08 7.93 1.05
CA LEU A 425 -19.09 6.72 1.87
C LEU A 425 -20.52 6.33 2.26
N ARG A 426 -20.81 5.03 2.16
CA ARG A 426 -22.09 4.44 2.55
C ARG A 426 -21.93 3.77 3.90
N GLY A 427 -22.26 4.52 4.96
CA GLY A 427 -22.15 4.03 6.34
C GLY A 427 -20.71 3.64 6.73
N GLY A 428 -20.59 2.83 7.79
CA GLY A 428 -19.29 2.38 8.32
C GLY A 428 -18.50 3.48 9.05
N THR A 429 -17.21 3.21 9.27
CA THR A 429 -16.29 4.16 9.92
C THR A 429 -16.07 5.39 9.04
N PRO A 430 -16.35 6.61 9.53
CA PRO A 430 -16.13 7.83 8.75
C PRO A 430 -14.66 8.02 8.35
N LEU A 431 -14.43 8.60 7.16
CA LEU A 431 -13.09 8.87 6.66
C LEU A 431 -12.20 9.67 7.65
N PRO A 432 -12.70 10.71 8.36
CA PRO A 432 -11.90 11.41 9.38
C PRO A 432 -11.39 10.52 10.51
N GLU A 433 -12.16 9.53 10.92
CA GLU A 433 -11.78 8.60 12.00
C GLU A 433 -10.68 7.65 11.53
N LEU A 434 -10.78 7.15 10.29
CA LEU A 434 -9.71 6.34 9.69
C LEU A 434 -8.39 7.12 9.53
N LEU A 435 -8.48 8.42 9.21
CA LEU A 435 -7.32 9.28 9.01
C LEU A 435 -6.78 9.86 10.33
N ALA A 436 -7.50 9.76 11.44
CA ALA A 436 -7.13 10.37 12.72
C ALA A 436 -5.71 9.98 13.20
N PRO A 437 -5.26 8.71 13.11
CA PRO A 437 -3.88 8.36 13.49
C PRO A 437 -2.82 9.10 12.66
N VAL A 438 -3.07 9.28 11.37
CA VAL A 438 -2.18 9.99 10.45
C VAL A 438 -2.17 11.49 10.75
N VAL A 439 -3.35 12.07 11.02
CA VAL A 439 -3.51 13.48 11.42
C VAL A 439 -2.71 13.77 12.70
N GLU A 440 -2.81 12.92 13.72
CA GLU A 440 -2.11 13.13 14.98
C GLU A 440 -0.58 13.01 14.82
N ARG A 441 -0.11 12.07 13.98
CA ARG A 441 1.31 11.98 13.62
C ARG A 441 1.79 13.25 12.90
N ALA A 442 1.02 13.76 11.93
CA ALA A 442 1.35 14.96 11.17
C ALA A 442 1.41 16.21 12.07
N ARG A 443 0.41 16.38 12.95
CA ARG A 443 0.38 17.47 13.94
C ARG A 443 1.56 17.41 14.90
N THR A 444 1.94 16.23 15.34
CA THR A 444 3.10 16.02 16.22
C THR A 444 4.39 16.42 15.51
N ALA A 445 4.59 15.97 14.26
CA ALA A 445 5.76 16.33 13.45
C ALA A 445 5.84 17.85 13.20
N ARG A 446 4.69 18.49 12.91
CA ARG A 446 4.59 19.95 12.70
C ARG A 446 4.90 20.75 13.97
N ARG A 447 4.52 20.26 15.15
CA ARG A 447 4.85 20.91 16.45
C ARG A 447 6.35 20.84 16.75
N LEU A 448 6.99 19.70 16.47
CA LEU A 448 8.42 19.50 16.69
C LEU A 448 9.29 20.37 15.77
N THR A 449 8.82 20.64 14.56
CA THR A 449 9.51 21.52 13.59
C THR A 449 9.30 23.02 13.84
N ARG A 450 8.21 23.41 14.52
CA ARG A 450 7.87 24.82 14.83
C ARG A 450 8.32 25.32 16.20
N GLN A 451 8.87 24.49 17.08
CA GLN A 451 9.47 25.00 18.33
C GLN A 451 10.74 25.81 18.01
N PRO A 452 10.83 27.10 18.43
CA PRO A 452 12.11 27.80 18.38
C PRO A 452 13.07 27.08 19.31
N ALA A 453 14.32 26.90 18.88
CA ALA A 453 15.39 26.40 19.72
C ALA A 453 15.53 27.30 20.97
N ARG A 454 14.86 26.94 22.07
CA ARG A 454 14.99 27.65 23.34
C ARG A 454 16.29 27.22 23.99
N GLY A 455 17.26 28.13 23.97
CA GLY A 455 18.36 28.29 24.94
C GLY A 455 19.15 27.03 25.29
N ALA A 456 20.24 26.79 24.57
CA ALA A 456 21.34 25.99 25.11
C ALA A 456 22.05 26.79 26.22
N PRO A 457 22.22 26.27 27.44
CA PRO A 457 23.11 26.87 28.42
C PRO A 457 24.57 26.69 27.97
N SER A 458 25.34 27.74 28.17
CA SER A 458 26.78 27.88 27.91
C SER A 458 27.63 26.75 28.51
N HIS A 459 28.63 26.32 27.74
CA HIS A 459 29.71 25.39 28.11
C HIS A 459 30.38 25.65 29.48
N PRO A 460 31.02 24.61 30.04
CA PRO A 460 32.40 24.76 30.45
C PRO A 460 33.36 23.75 29.78
N LYS A 461 34.48 24.33 29.32
CA LYS A 461 35.86 23.84 29.17
C LYS A 461 36.16 22.34 28.97
N THR A 462 36.63 22.06 27.75
CA THR A 462 37.81 21.27 27.34
C THR A 462 38.37 20.18 28.26
N GLU A 463 38.29 18.94 27.78
CA GLU A 463 39.39 17.96 27.89
C GLU A 463 39.55 17.22 26.56
N MET A 464 40.80 17.15 26.08
CA MET A 464 41.19 16.58 24.79
C MET A 464 41.23 15.05 24.84
N MET A 465 40.64 14.37 23.83
CA MET A 465 41.25 13.15 23.28
C MET A 465 40.89 12.92 21.80
N ARG A 466 41.93 12.51 21.07
CA ARG A 466 42.21 12.31 19.63
C ARG A 466 41.17 11.67 18.71
N PRO A 467 41.35 11.80 17.37
CA PRO A 467 40.30 11.57 16.37
C PRO A 467 40.13 10.09 16.02
N ASN A 468 38.89 9.67 15.78
CA ASN A 468 38.63 8.49 14.96
C ASN A 468 37.43 8.75 14.06
N GLU A 469 37.70 8.74 12.75
CA GLU A 469 36.72 8.74 11.69
C GLU A 469 35.96 7.40 11.67
N ARG A 470 34.63 7.47 11.71
CA ARG A 470 33.68 6.67 10.90
C ARG A 470 32.25 7.01 11.34
N GLY A 471 31.49 7.54 10.39
CA GLY A 471 30.14 8.08 10.57
C GLY A 471 29.13 7.06 11.13
N GLY A 472 28.46 7.47 12.20
CA GLY A 472 27.42 6.70 12.88
C GLY A 472 26.02 7.07 12.39
N ALA A 473 25.18 6.03 12.29
CA ALA A 473 23.77 6.05 11.93
C ALA A 473 22.93 7.10 12.69
N THR A 474 21.97 7.70 11.99
CA THR A 474 21.01 8.66 12.53
C THR A 474 20.18 8.08 13.68
N LYS A 475 20.00 8.86 14.75
CA LYS A 475 19.36 8.47 16.03
C LYS A 475 17.93 7.87 15.91
N ALA A 476 17.24 8.03 14.79
CA ALA A 476 15.94 7.40 14.51
C ALA A 476 16.05 5.93 14.09
N ASP A 477 17.07 5.60 13.31
CA ASP A 477 17.45 4.23 12.94
C ASP A 477 17.97 3.44 14.15
N ALA A 478 18.61 4.15 15.09
CA ALA A 478 18.99 3.58 16.38
C ALA A 478 17.75 3.27 17.24
N ARG A 479 16.65 4.02 17.11
CA ARG A 479 15.43 3.85 17.92
C ARG A 479 14.59 2.67 17.44
N ALA A 480 14.38 2.50 16.14
CA ALA A 480 13.69 1.34 15.58
C ALA A 480 14.52 0.05 15.69
N ARG A 481 15.86 0.13 15.53
CA ARG A 481 16.76 -0.99 15.89
C ARG A 481 16.79 -1.27 17.40
N SER A 482 16.52 -0.26 18.26
CA SER A 482 16.42 -0.44 19.71
C SER A 482 15.09 -1.05 20.18
N GLU A 483 14.03 -1.06 19.36
CA GLU A 483 12.77 -1.74 19.73
C GLU A 483 12.90 -3.26 19.60
N TRP A 484 13.56 -3.75 18.53
CA TRP A 484 13.93 -5.17 18.39
C TRP A 484 15.04 -5.60 19.36
N ARG A 485 16.00 -4.71 19.61
CA ARG A 485 17.09 -4.90 20.60
C ARG A 485 16.75 -4.27 21.95
N SER A 486 15.46 -4.21 22.29
CA SER A 486 15.12 -3.77 23.64
C SER A 486 15.63 -4.86 24.58
N LEU A 487 16.33 -4.44 25.65
CA LEU A 487 16.90 -5.37 26.61
C LEU A 487 15.87 -6.39 27.14
N PRO A 488 14.58 -6.04 27.36
CA PRO A 488 13.54 -7.03 27.65
C PRO A 488 13.36 -8.08 26.54
N ASN A 489 13.15 -7.68 25.28
CA ASN A 489 12.92 -8.63 24.17
C ASN A 489 14.12 -9.55 23.92
N ALA A 490 15.35 -9.03 24.09
CA ALA A 490 16.57 -9.83 23.98
C ALA A 490 16.65 -10.91 25.07
N ILE A 491 16.18 -10.59 26.28
CA ILE A 491 16.10 -11.55 27.39
C ILE A 491 15.04 -12.62 27.10
N SER A 492 13.87 -12.26 26.55
CA SER A 492 12.82 -13.22 26.18
C SER A 492 13.28 -14.19 25.10
N LEU A 493 14.07 -13.73 24.11
CA LEU A 493 14.65 -14.58 23.07
C LEU A 493 15.62 -15.64 23.61
N THR A 494 16.19 -15.47 24.81
CA THR A 494 17.08 -16.48 25.40
C THR A 494 16.37 -17.80 25.69
N ARG A 495 15.03 -17.83 25.77
CA ARG A 495 14.28 -19.06 26.06
C ARG A 495 14.32 -20.07 24.92
N PHE A 496 14.47 -19.64 23.66
CA PHE A 496 14.62 -20.55 22.52
C PHE A 496 15.90 -21.40 22.59
N PRO A 497 17.11 -20.82 22.71
CA PRO A 497 18.33 -21.61 22.88
C PRO A 497 18.35 -22.38 24.20
N LEU A 498 17.75 -21.85 25.29
CA LEU A 498 17.60 -22.61 26.54
C LEU A 498 16.72 -23.85 26.36
N ALA A 499 15.64 -23.76 25.56
CA ALA A 499 14.76 -24.89 25.24
C ALA A 499 15.53 -25.98 24.47
N VAL A 500 16.32 -25.56 23.47
CA VAL A 500 17.18 -26.47 22.70
C VAL A 500 18.23 -27.12 23.60
N ALA A 501 18.91 -26.33 24.45
CA ALA A 501 19.90 -26.85 25.39
C ALA A 501 19.29 -27.85 26.39
N PHE A 502 18.05 -27.62 26.83
CA PHE A 502 17.35 -28.52 27.76
C PHE A 502 17.14 -29.90 27.14
N VAL A 503 16.71 -29.94 25.87
CA VAL A 503 16.52 -31.18 25.12
C VAL A 503 17.85 -31.88 24.86
N LEU A 504 18.88 -31.13 24.45
CA LEU A 504 20.16 -31.71 24.04
C LEU A 504 21.04 -32.21 25.19
N VAL A 505 20.91 -31.66 26.39
CA VAL A 505 21.79 -31.98 27.53
C VAL A 505 21.00 -32.73 28.62
N PRO A 506 21.06 -34.08 28.67
CA PRO A 506 20.29 -34.88 29.61
C PRO A 506 20.81 -34.88 31.07
N ALA A 507 21.81 -34.05 31.39
CA ALA A 507 22.35 -33.96 32.74
C ALA A 507 21.39 -33.19 33.68
N ALA A 508 20.91 -33.85 34.73
CA ALA A 508 19.96 -33.26 35.69
C ALA A 508 20.42 -31.93 36.32
N PRO A 509 21.69 -31.74 36.74
CA PRO A 509 22.14 -30.45 37.27
C PRO A 509 22.08 -29.32 36.23
N VAL A 510 22.39 -29.64 34.96
CA VAL A 510 22.35 -28.67 33.86
C VAL A 510 20.90 -28.29 33.54
N ARG A 511 20.00 -29.27 33.47
CA ARG A 511 18.57 -29.02 33.24
C ARG A 511 17.91 -28.22 34.34
N LEU A 512 18.29 -28.46 35.59
CA LEU A 512 17.83 -27.64 36.71
C LEU A 512 18.30 -26.19 36.56
N ALA A 513 19.57 -25.98 36.20
CA ALA A 513 20.10 -24.65 35.92
C ALA A 513 19.39 -23.95 34.74
N LEU A 514 19.06 -24.69 33.67
CA LEU A 514 18.33 -24.17 32.51
C LEU A 514 16.89 -23.77 32.84
N ILE A 515 16.18 -24.56 33.66
CA ILE A 515 14.84 -24.21 34.17
C ILE A 515 14.91 -22.94 35.01
N THR A 516 15.90 -22.84 35.91
CA THR A 516 16.10 -21.66 36.74
C THR A 516 16.44 -20.43 35.89
N ALA A 517 17.29 -20.57 34.88
CA ALA A 517 17.64 -19.49 33.96
C ALA A 517 16.42 -19.02 33.15
N ALA A 518 15.59 -19.95 32.65
CA ALA A 518 14.38 -19.62 31.91
C ALA A 518 13.37 -18.86 32.80
N ALA A 519 13.10 -19.34 34.01
CA ALA A 519 12.20 -18.67 34.95
C ALA A 519 12.73 -17.30 35.41
N ALA A 520 14.05 -17.18 35.64
CA ALA A 520 14.69 -15.92 35.98
C ALA A 520 14.61 -14.91 34.83
N SER A 521 14.80 -15.36 33.58
CA SER A 521 14.71 -14.50 32.40
C SER A 521 13.32 -13.85 32.28
N ASP A 522 12.23 -14.59 32.57
CA ASP A 522 10.83 -14.09 32.50
C ASP A 522 10.49 -13.11 33.63
N TRP A 523 11.13 -13.31 34.77
CA TRP A 523 11.00 -12.36 35.86
C TRP A 523 11.76 -11.06 35.55
N ILE A 524 12.97 -11.18 34.99
CA ILE A 524 13.85 -10.03 34.69
C ILE A 524 13.30 -9.20 33.53
N ASP A 525 12.89 -9.80 32.41
CA ASP A 525 12.34 -9.04 31.28
C ASP A 525 11.04 -8.33 31.67
N GLY A 526 10.15 -8.99 32.41
CA GLY A 526 8.90 -8.41 32.89
C GLY A 526 9.12 -7.29 33.91
N ARG A 527 10.11 -7.42 34.80
CA ARG A 527 10.47 -6.34 35.75
C ARG A 527 11.12 -5.16 35.02
N LEU A 528 11.99 -5.43 34.06
CA LEU A 528 12.69 -4.42 33.28
C LEU A 528 11.75 -3.65 32.34
N ALA A 529 10.80 -4.33 31.71
CA ALA A 529 9.75 -3.71 30.90
C ALA A 529 8.89 -2.75 31.74
N ARG A 530 8.56 -3.13 32.98
CA ARG A 530 7.80 -2.30 33.92
C ARG A 530 8.60 -1.12 34.48
N SER A 531 9.86 -1.33 34.85
CA SER A 531 10.69 -0.26 35.45
C SER A 531 11.21 0.76 34.43
N THR A 532 11.29 0.39 33.15
CA THR A 532 11.78 1.29 32.08
C THR A 532 10.68 1.94 31.25
N GLY A 533 9.40 1.60 31.49
CA GLY A 533 8.26 2.11 30.71
C GLY A 533 8.28 1.69 29.23
N ARG A 534 9.09 0.69 28.87
CA ARG A 534 9.31 0.21 27.51
C ARG A 534 8.56 -1.10 27.26
N VAL A 535 7.23 -1.05 27.30
CA VAL A 535 6.40 -2.17 26.85
C VAL A 535 6.28 -2.06 25.33
N THR A 536 6.82 -3.04 24.60
CA THR A 536 6.75 -3.08 23.13
C THR A 536 5.68 -4.08 22.68
N ARG A 537 4.94 -3.78 21.60
CA ARG A 537 3.94 -4.71 21.03
C ARG A 537 4.56 -6.05 20.59
N VAL A 538 5.84 -6.03 20.20
CA VAL A 538 6.60 -7.25 19.86
C VAL A 538 6.85 -8.08 21.12
N GLY A 539 7.29 -7.46 22.23
CA GLY A 539 7.45 -8.15 23.51
C GLY A 539 6.15 -8.74 24.03
N GLU A 540 5.03 -8.00 23.95
CA GLU A 540 3.71 -8.49 24.38
C GLU A 540 3.27 -9.80 23.70
N LEU A 541 3.71 -10.05 22.46
CA LEU A 541 3.45 -11.29 21.73
C LEU A 541 4.59 -12.31 21.87
N LEU A 542 5.84 -11.85 21.95
CA LEU A 542 7.03 -12.68 22.02
C LEU A 542 7.16 -13.39 23.37
N ASP A 543 6.85 -12.72 24.48
CA ASP A 543 7.01 -13.28 25.83
C ASP A 543 6.14 -14.54 26.02
N PRO A 544 4.82 -14.53 25.70
CA PRO A 544 3.98 -15.72 25.84
C PRO A 544 4.35 -16.86 24.89
N VAL A 545 4.99 -16.56 23.75
CA VAL A 545 5.44 -17.57 22.77
C VAL A 545 6.74 -18.22 23.23
N ALA A 546 7.70 -17.41 23.70
CA ALA A 546 8.99 -17.87 24.18
C ALA A 546 8.85 -18.78 25.42
N ASP A 547 7.98 -18.41 26.36
CA ASP A 547 7.69 -19.21 27.56
C ASP A 547 7.10 -20.58 27.21
N LYS A 548 6.09 -20.61 26.34
CA LYS A 548 5.42 -21.85 25.92
C LYS A 548 6.35 -22.75 25.14
N THR A 549 7.23 -22.17 24.33
CA THR A 549 8.22 -22.94 23.57
C THR A 549 9.17 -23.67 24.52
N PHE A 550 9.69 -22.98 25.54
CA PHE A 550 10.53 -23.61 26.56
C PHE A 550 9.78 -24.69 27.35
N MET A 551 8.58 -24.37 27.84
CA MET A 551 7.78 -25.32 28.63
C MET A 551 7.39 -26.57 27.85
N LEU A 552 7.00 -26.42 26.58
CA LEU A 552 6.67 -27.55 25.70
C LEU A 552 7.90 -28.43 25.45
N ALA A 553 9.06 -27.83 25.17
CA ALA A 553 10.31 -28.57 24.98
C ALA A 553 10.73 -29.31 26.25
N ALA A 554 10.64 -28.64 27.41
CA ALA A 554 11.06 -29.21 28.68
C ALA A 554 10.17 -30.39 29.12
N VAL A 555 8.85 -30.21 29.10
CA VAL A 555 7.89 -31.28 29.45
C VAL A 555 7.92 -32.40 28.41
N GLY A 556 8.06 -32.07 27.13
CA GLY A 556 8.21 -33.04 26.04
C GLY A 556 9.44 -33.92 26.22
N ALA A 557 10.60 -33.36 26.56
CA ALA A 557 11.82 -34.12 26.85
C ALA A 557 11.62 -35.08 28.03
N LEU A 558 10.99 -34.61 29.12
CA LEU A 558 10.70 -35.45 30.29
C LEU A 558 9.72 -36.60 29.97
N VAL A 559 8.79 -36.41 29.03
CA VAL A 559 7.91 -37.50 28.55
C VAL A 559 8.70 -38.51 27.73
N LEU A 560 9.52 -38.04 26.78
CA LEU A 560 10.31 -38.92 25.90
C LEU A 560 11.31 -39.79 26.68
N GLU A 561 11.78 -39.28 27.81
CA GLU A 561 12.74 -39.97 28.68
C GLU A 561 12.08 -40.77 29.82
N GLY A 562 10.74 -40.81 29.86
CA GLY A 562 9.99 -41.61 30.82
C GLY A 562 9.91 -41.03 32.24
N TYR A 563 10.36 -39.80 32.47
CA TYR A 563 10.12 -39.05 33.71
C TYR A 563 8.63 -38.69 33.88
N LEU A 564 7.92 -38.53 32.76
CA LEU A 564 6.50 -38.25 32.70
C LEU A 564 5.78 -39.27 31.81
N ALA A 565 4.59 -39.68 32.22
CA ALA A 565 3.71 -40.43 31.33
C ALA A 565 3.11 -39.47 30.28
N ALA A 566 2.94 -39.93 29.04
CA ALA A 566 2.46 -39.09 27.94
C ALA A 566 1.11 -38.39 28.21
N TRP A 567 0.23 -39.01 29.02
CA TRP A 567 -1.06 -38.41 29.42
C TRP A 567 -0.92 -37.19 30.35
N MET A 568 0.24 -37.00 31.00
CA MET A 568 0.49 -35.86 31.89
C MET A 568 0.79 -34.56 31.12
N LEU A 569 1.30 -34.67 29.90
CA LEU A 569 1.61 -33.53 29.02
C LEU A 569 0.37 -32.67 28.71
N PRO A 570 -0.76 -33.24 28.23
CA PRO A 570 -1.96 -32.43 28.00
C PRO A 570 -2.52 -31.84 29.31
N LEU A 571 -2.35 -32.48 30.47
CA LEU A 571 -2.79 -31.91 31.76
C LEU A 571 -1.98 -30.67 32.16
N LEU A 572 -0.67 -30.69 31.93
CA LEU A 572 0.20 -29.55 32.16
C LEU A 572 -0.07 -28.40 31.18
N LEU A 573 -0.52 -28.69 29.95
CA LEU A 573 -0.80 -27.71 28.90
C LEU A 573 -2.28 -27.28 28.80
N LEU A 574 -3.19 -27.95 29.51
CA LEU A 574 -4.64 -27.75 29.39
C LEU A 574 -5.06 -26.30 29.62
N ARG A 575 -4.48 -25.66 30.64
CA ARG A 575 -4.75 -24.25 30.94
C ARG A 575 -4.31 -23.35 29.80
N ASP A 576 -3.15 -23.60 29.21
CA ASP A 576 -2.59 -22.74 28.16
C ASP A 576 -3.36 -22.86 26.85
N LEU A 577 -3.77 -24.08 26.49
CA LEU A 577 -4.72 -24.35 25.41
C LEU A 577 -6.07 -23.69 25.68
N GLY A 578 -6.60 -23.83 26.88
CA GLY A 578 -7.88 -23.25 27.29
C GLY A 578 -7.89 -21.73 27.24
N VAL A 579 -6.80 -21.06 27.63
CA VAL A 579 -6.67 -19.59 27.54
C VAL A 579 -6.56 -19.14 26.07
N ILE A 580 -5.80 -19.86 25.21
CA ILE A 580 -5.71 -19.54 23.78
C ILE A 580 -7.09 -19.68 23.11
N VAL A 581 -7.77 -20.80 23.33
CA VAL A 581 -9.10 -21.06 22.77
C VAL A 581 -10.12 -20.06 23.32
N GLY A 582 -10.12 -19.82 24.64
CA GLY A 582 -11.00 -18.85 25.28
C GLY A 582 -10.79 -17.42 24.78
N ALA A 583 -9.53 -16.99 24.62
CA ALA A 583 -9.19 -15.69 24.03
C ALA A 583 -9.64 -15.61 22.57
N GLY A 584 -9.42 -16.67 21.78
CA GLY A 584 -9.84 -16.74 20.37
C GLY A 584 -11.35 -16.67 20.21
N VAL A 585 -12.11 -17.44 21.00
CA VAL A 585 -13.58 -17.40 21.01
C VAL A 585 -14.10 -16.04 21.49
N ALA A 586 -13.48 -15.46 22.53
CA ALA A 586 -13.86 -14.15 23.03
C ALA A 586 -13.59 -13.04 22.01
N LEU A 587 -12.46 -13.08 21.29
CA LEU A 587 -12.11 -12.14 20.24
C LEU A 587 -12.99 -12.30 19.00
N ALA A 588 -13.33 -13.55 18.64
CA ALA A 588 -14.27 -13.83 17.55
C ALA A 588 -15.69 -13.31 17.83
N ARG A 589 -16.13 -13.33 19.10
CA ARG A 589 -17.43 -12.79 19.52
C ARG A 589 -17.41 -11.29 19.83
N ARG A 590 -16.26 -10.75 20.26
CA ARG A 590 -16.07 -9.35 20.68
C ARG A 590 -14.69 -8.85 20.20
N PRO A 591 -14.58 -8.37 18.95
CA PRO A 591 -13.30 -8.02 18.31
C PRO A 591 -12.51 -6.89 18.99
N HIS A 592 -13.16 -6.09 19.84
CA HIS A 592 -12.55 -4.95 20.56
C HIS A 592 -12.20 -5.24 22.03
N LEU A 593 -12.38 -6.49 22.50
CA LEU A 593 -12.11 -6.85 23.90
C LEU A 593 -10.59 -6.88 24.16
N ARG A 594 -10.09 -5.92 24.95
CA ARG A 594 -8.72 -5.98 25.47
C ARG A 594 -8.66 -6.91 26.68
N LEU A 595 -7.82 -7.94 26.59
CA LEU A 595 -7.67 -8.97 27.63
C LEU A 595 -6.46 -8.64 28.52
N PRO A 596 -6.66 -8.07 29.72
CA PRO A 596 -5.54 -7.80 30.62
C PRO A 596 -4.95 -9.11 31.15
N ALA A 597 -3.61 -9.17 31.23
CA ALA A 597 -2.91 -10.28 31.87
C ALA A 597 -3.30 -10.37 33.35
N ARG A 598 -3.86 -11.51 33.77
CA ARG A 598 -4.35 -11.72 35.16
C ARG A 598 -3.29 -12.40 36.03
N ALA A 599 -3.16 -11.96 37.27
CA ALA A 599 -2.21 -12.49 38.25
C ALA A 599 -2.27 -14.03 38.46
N PRO A 600 -3.46 -14.68 38.51
CA PRO A 600 -3.55 -16.14 38.66
C PRO A 600 -2.85 -16.92 37.54
N GLY A 601 -2.85 -16.37 36.32
CA GLY A 601 -2.21 -17.00 35.17
C GLY A 601 -0.68 -17.05 35.25
N LYS A 602 -0.06 -16.00 35.82
CA LYS A 602 1.40 -15.95 36.03
C LYS A 602 1.85 -16.90 37.14
N VAL A 603 1.06 -17.01 38.21
CA VAL A 603 1.34 -17.93 39.33
C VAL A 603 1.40 -19.38 38.84
N VAL A 604 0.43 -19.81 38.04
CA VAL A 604 0.44 -21.18 37.46
C VAL A 604 1.67 -21.42 36.57
N THR A 605 2.10 -20.40 35.83
CA THR A 605 3.28 -20.48 34.95
C THR A 605 4.56 -20.70 35.77
N TYR A 606 4.79 -19.95 36.85
CA TYR A 606 5.93 -20.19 37.74
C TYR A 606 5.86 -21.54 38.46
N LEU A 607 4.66 -21.98 38.84
CA LEU A 607 4.47 -23.30 39.42
C LEU A 607 4.79 -24.43 38.43
N GLN A 608 4.52 -24.25 37.14
CA GLN A 608 4.92 -25.20 36.10
C GLN A 608 6.46 -25.31 35.98
N PHE A 609 7.19 -24.19 36.05
CA PHE A 609 8.67 -24.22 36.09
C PHE A 609 9.20 -24.97 37.31
N LEU A 610 8.66 -24.67 38.51
CA LEU A 610 9.03 -25.35 39.75
C LEU A 610 8.67 -26.85 39.72
N ALA A 611 7.49 -27.18 39.21
CA ALA A 611 7.03 -28.55 39.04
C ALA A 611 7.97 -29.34 38.13
N THR A 612 8.38 -28.76 37.00
CA THR A 612 9.31 -29.40 36.05
C THR A 612 10.66 -29.69 36.72
N GLY A 613 11.19 -28.76 37.53
CA GLY A 613 12.41 -28.99 38.31
C GLY A 613 12.24 -30.06 39.41
N ALA A 614 11.11 -30.06 40.11
CA ALA A 614 10.83 -31.05 41.15
C ALA A 614 10.66 -32.47 40.59
N ILE A 615 10.03 -32.60 39.42
CA ILE A 615 9.86 -33.87 38.69
C ILE A 615 11.20 -34.42 38.24
N LEU A 616 12.10 -33.55 37.76
CA LEU A 616 13.46 -33.94 37.38
C LEU A 616 14.26 -34.50 38.57
N LEU A 617 14.10 -33.91 39.77
CA LEU A 617 14.81 -34.34 40.98
C LEU A 617 14.18 -35.59 41.63
N ARG A 618 12.86 -35.74 41.55
CA ARG A 618 12.12 -36.86 42.13
C ARG A 618 11.02 -37.32 41.17
N PRO A 619 11.34 -38.21 40.21
CA PRO A 619 10.37 -38.62 39.19
C PRO A 619 9.13 -39.32 39.79
N GLY A 620 9.29 -40.00 40.93
CA GLY A 620 8.21 -40.69 41.65
C GLY A 620 7.09 -39.78 42.17
N SER A 621 7.32 -38.47 42.35
CA SER A 621 6.27 -37.52 42.76
C SER A 621 5.52 -36.88 41.60
N ALA A 622 5.86 -37.22 40.35
CA ALA A 622 5.31 -36.55 39.16
C ALA A 622 3.78 -36.58 39.08
N ARG A 623 3.15 -37.70 39.41
CA ARG A 623 1.68 -37.82 39.41
C ARG A 623 1.01 -36.79 40.32
N TRP A 624 1.52 -36.62 41.53
CA TRP A 624 0.97 -35.68 42.51
C TRP A 624 1.24 -34.22 42.13
N ILE A 625 2.46 -33.93 41.67
CA ILE A 625 2.86 -32.58 41.23
C ILE A 625 2.00 -32.14 40.04
N VAL A 626 1.85 -32.99 39.02
CA VAL A 626 1.02 -32.72 37.85
C VAL A 626 -0.45 -32.51 38.24
N ALA A 627 -0.99 -33.33 39.15
CA ALA A 627 -2.36 -33.19 39.62
C ALA A 627 -2.60 -31.82 40.31
N VAL A 628 -1.67 -31.38 41.16
CA VAL A 628 -1.74 -30.06 41.83
C VAL A 628 -1.66 -28.93 40.81
N VAL A 629 -0.71 -28.97 39.87
CA VAL A 629 -0.57 -27.94 38.82
C VAL A 629 -1.80 -27.91 37.91
N ALA A 630 -2.34 -29.06 37.53
CA ALA A 630 -3.54 -29.15 36.72
C ALA A 630 -4.78 -28.58 37.44
N ALA A 631 -4.95 -28.87 38.74
CA ALA A 631 -6.04 -28.32 39.54
C ALA A 631 -5.97 -26.79 39.64
N LEU A 632 -4.77 -26.23 39.88
CA LEU A 632 -4.55 -24.79 39.90
C LEU A 632 -4.71 -24.16 38.51
N GLY A 633 -4.31 -24.87 37.46
CA GLY A 633 -4.51 -24.48 36.06
C GLY A 633 -5.99 -24.38 35.69
N LEU A 634 -6.81 -25.36 36.13
CA LEU A 634 -8.26 -25.34 35.97
C LEU A 634 -8.90 -24.19 36.75
N TYR A 635 -8.43 -23.90 37.97
CA TYR A 635 -8.88 -22.74 38.73
C TYR A 635 -8.57 -21.42 37.99
N ALA A 636 -7.35 -21.25 37.49
CA ALA A 636 -6.96 -20.07 36.72
C ALA A 636 -7.74 -19.94 35.40
N LEU A 637 -8.04 -21.06 34.74
CA LEU A 637 -8.88 -21.10 33.54
C LEU A 637 -10.33 -20.71 33.86
N ALA A 638 -10.87 -21.16 34.99
CA ALA A 638 -12.20 -20.76 35.45
C ALA A 638 -12.26 -19.28 35.84
N ASP A 639 -11.24 -18.72 36.50
CA ASP A 639 -11.14 -17.27 36.75
C ASP A 639 -11.11 -16.48 35.43
N TYR A 640 -10.33 -16.95 34.46
CA TYR A 640 -10.24 -16.36 33.13
C TYR A 640 -11.58 -16.42 32.38
N ALA A 641 -12.28 -17.56 32.40
CA ALA A 641 -13.58 -17.72 31.78
C ALA A 641 -14.65 -16.82 32.45
N ARG A 642 -14.66 -16.72 33.79
CA ARG A 642 -15.56 -15.80 34.52
C ARG A 642 -15.29 -14.34 34.16
N ALA A 643 -14.03 -13.96 33.98
CA ALA A 643 -13.66 -12.63 33.54
C ALA A 643 -14.16 -12.30 32.13
N LEU A 644 -14.16 -13.28 31.23
CA LEU A 644 -14.70 -13.13 29.88
C LEU A 644 -16.23 -13.02 29.85
N MET A 645 -16.91 -13.63 30.82
CA MET A 645 -18.38 -13.67 30.91
C MET A 645 -18.98 -12.55 31.78
N GLY A 646 -18.19 -11.85 32.59
CA GLY A 646 -18.67 -10.78 33.48
C GLY A 646 -19.10 -9.49 32.75
N PRO A 647 -19.99 -8.67 33.35
CA PRO A 647 -20.39 -7.37 32.81
C PRO A 647 -19.21 -6.39 32.78
N MET A 648 -19.12 -5.59 31.71
CA MET A 648 -18.04 -4.60 31.52
C MET A 648 -18.04 -3.62 32.69
N ARG A 649 -16.96 -3.59 33.49
CA ARG A 649 -16.72 -2.47 34.39
C ARG A 649 -16.24 -1.28 33.54
N PRO A 650 -16.82 -0.07 33.70
CA PRO A 650 -16.30 1.12 33.06
C PRO A 650 -14.85 1.33 33.54
N ILE A 651 -13.95 1.62 32.60
CA ILE A 651 -12.57 1.96 32.90
C ILE A 651 -12.57 3.45 33.24
N ASP A 652 -12.28 3.78 34.50
CA ASP A 652 -11.94 5.14 34.92
C ASP A 652 -10.67 5.60 34.18
N ARG A 653 -10.70 6.89 33.81
CA ARG A 653 -9.85 7.60 32.85
C ARG A 653 -8.34 7.46 33.03
#